data_AF-A0A059XVG6-F1
#
_entry.id   AF-A0A059XVG6-F1
#
_cell.length_a   1.000
_cell.length_b   1.000
_cell.length_c   1.000
_cell.angle_alpha   90.00
_cell.angle_beta   90.00
_cell.angle_gamma   90.00
#
_symmetry.space_group_name_H-M   'P 1'
#
loop_
_entity.id
_entity.type
_entity.pdbx_description
1 polymer ?
#
loop_
_entity_poly.entity_id
_entity_poly.type
_entity_poly.pdbx_seq_one_letter_code
_entity_poly.pdbx_strand_id
1 'polypeptide(L)'
;MGKKKETFFERLTKKNAQQQENQNPRVRKTKNWKFWLISSLLVGALSAGITIPLVANTVVKNYIEPIKGDTDLFKYVRPDGSEVQFQMKDLKSSELVKDAKDPKKVLEQAYKHAVFYLYEQEVKASKEYQRLWNASRKDNDKERNDIALKSVDELRKKHRDLIKDVKELMIKQHGYSKWEQAFNDFLIKSFNGAKNIEEAVDFRVYSEIQRDALRRFTLNTTFNINDADRTATSTIYKLDANGQQTNEVLFQKGEKVFPFFQQDKNFFELQDIKQKMTFMTNSYVISTSNPKEYNEAYKGADSFIKHYLAHNNPVLFSQFSLSGIAPTKKENGKEAKWNFNKEAVKKLMFYWPIEKEAKIEAIPSFNKIKDTFKSYEEYNKIAISTPGSTLAKEIVDYSTVLATLSLDDADIKSNWGSAGLTSVSDLFKAGGDNTLKAFAKHKDILIKDSSSSLKEVDLFGELEKIRQNIIKTFNLTDVKNSLTGKNQAEAQTAIGDFNKALKKVFDDASDVKKEGLWSDKFNELVAKPLTQLFETDGKINTVYKLKDSQDTLIVLSSKGITLLKVNDLNSFAKNNSDNSHEAIIKEMIRNDFLISNKYQAANGKKYNALNQVNKSLSTPENVLNVLLKEQSFKNYLKNQNNIYALDNNGKLAPKTKYNDKDLAEIIEMNNSILNSFEIKSAYDLTKAVDKWMKDRAEGKYDSFFETKENKVYFAHNNDSYKKDAGHTIFEALKQARKAN
;
A
#
# COMPACT_ATOMS: atom_id res chain seq x y z
N MET A 1 -39.41 -56.07 -51.13
CA MET A 1 -38.63 -54.81 -51.10
C MET A 1 -37.74 -54.82 -49.87
N GLY A 2 -36.45 -55.13 -50.05
CA GLY A 2 -35.50 -55.21 -48.95
C GLY A 2 -35.28 -53.84 -48.32
N LYS A 3 -35.47 -53.73 -47.00
CA LYS A 3 -35.12 -52.52 -46.25
C LYS A 3 -33.60 -52.33 -46.35
N LYS A 4 -33.17 -51.29 -47.07
CA LYS A 4 -31.76 -50.89 -47.19
C LYS A 4 -31.16 -50.78 -45.78
N LYS A 5 -30.04 -51.47 -45.54
CA LYS A 5 -29.24 -51.29 -44.32
C LYS A 5 -28.63 -49.89 -44.38
N GLU A 6 -29.00 -49.03 -43.42
CA GLU A 6 -28.43 -47.68 -43.26
C GLU A 6 -26.91 -47.75 -43.18
N THR A 7 -26.25 -46.83 -43.88
CA THR A 7 -24.78 -46.71 -43.93
C THR A 7 -24.23 -46.22 -42.58
N PHE A 8 -22.94 -46.44 -42.33
CA PHE A 8 -22.28 -46.02 -41.08
C PHE A 8 -22.40 -44.51 -40.83
N PHE A 9 -22.34 -43.70 -41.89
CA PHE A 9 -22.55 -42.26 -41.81
C PHE A 9 -24.00 -41.92 -41.44
N GLU A 10 -25.01 -42.52 -42.09
CA GLU A 10 -26.43 -42.29 -41.71
C GLU A 10 -26.72 -42.70 -40.26
N ARG A 11 -26.08 -43.75 -39.73
CA ARG A 11 -26.19 -44.12 -38.30
C ARG A 11 -25.51 -43.11 -37.38
N LEU A 12 -24.41 -42.49 -37.79
CA LEU A 12 -23.71 -41.44 -37.04
C LEU A 12 -24.50 -40.12 -37.06
N THR A 13 -25.06 -39.72 -38.20
CA THR A 13 -25.91 -38.52 -38.29
C THR A 13 -27.21 -38.68 -37.50
N LYS A 14 -27.81 -39.88 -37.51
CA LYS A 14 -29.03 -40.18 -36.73
C LYS A 14 -28.74 -40.26 -35.22
N LYS A 15 -27.57 -40.76 -34.80
CA LYS A 15 -27.13 -40.72 -33.39
C LYS A 15 -26.81 -39.30 -32.91
N ASN A 16 -26.22 -38.46 -33.75
CA ASN A 16 -25.97 -37.05 -33.43
C ASN A 16 -27.27 -36.22 -33.41
N ALA A 17 -28.22 -36.49 -34.32
CA ALA A 17 -29.53 -35.85 -34.32
C ALA A 17 -30.37 -36.26 -33.10
N GLN A 18 -30.36 -37.54 -32.71
CA GLN A 18 -31.02 -38.00 -31.48
C GLN A 18 -30.36 -37.49 -30.19
N GLN A 19 -29.07 -37.14 -30.22
CA GLN A 19 -28.41 -36.44 -29.12
C GLN A 19 -28.75 -34.95 -29.05
N GLN A 20 -29.15 -34.32 -30.15
CA GLN A 20 -29.59 -32.92 -30.17
C GLN A 20 -31.07 -32.73 -29.76
N GLU A 21 -31.96 -33.68 -30.06
CA GLU A 21 -33.39 -33.55 -29.71
C GLU A 21 -33.78 -34.03 -28.30
N ASN A 22 -32.95 -34.83 -27.60
CA ASN A 22 -33.28 -35.37 -26.26
C ASN A 22 -32.60 -34.68 -25.07
N GLN A 23 -32.00 -33.48 -25.23
CA GLN A 23 -31.34 -32.75 -24.14
C GLN A 23 -32.10 -31.52 -23.63
N ASN A 24 -33.43 -31.53 -23.68
CA ASN A 24 -34.24 -30.59 -22.90
C ASN A 24 -35.13 -31.28 -21.84
N PRO A 25 -34.59 -32.02 -20.86
CA PRO A 25 -35.19 -32.02 -19.54
C PRO A 25 -34.82 -30.71 -18.85
N ARG A 26 -35.82 -29.92 -18.45
CA ARG A 26 -35.67 -28.74 -17.58
C ARG A 26 -34.60 -29.00 -16.53
N VAL A 27 -33.48 -28.28 -16.62
CA VAL A 27 -32.43 -28.31 -15.61
C VAL A 27 -33.04 -27.83 -14.30
N ARG A 28 -33.46 -28.76 -13.43
CA ARG A 28 -33.44 -28.50 -11.99
C ARG A 28 -31.97 -28.25 -11.69
N LYS A 29 -31.62 -26.98 -11.44
CA LYS A 29 -30.28 -26.60 -10.96
C LYS A 29 -30.02 -27.40 -9.68
N THR A 30 -29.38 -28.56 -9.78
CA THR A 30 -28.67 -29.14 -8.65
C THR A 30 -27.50 -28.22 -8.41
N LYS A 31 -27.65 -27.34 -7.42
CA LYS A 31 -26.54 -26.55 -6.89
C LYS A 31 -25.45 -27.56 -6.48
N ASN A 32 -24.40 -27.69 -7.29
CA ASN A 32 -23.19 -28.41 -6.90
C ASN A 32 -22.42 -27.53 -5.90
N TRP A 33 -23.01 -27.37 -4.71
CA TRP A 33 -22.41 -26.77 -3.50
C TRP A 33 -21.01 -27.34 -3.22
N LYS A 34 -20.79 -28.61 -3.59
CA LYS A 34 -19.53 -29.35 -3.44
C LYS A 34 -18.35 -28.73 -4.21
N PHE A 35 -18.57 -28.05 -5.34
CA PHE A 35 -17.48 -27.39 -6.09
C PHE A 35 -17.11 -26.02 -5.50
N TRP A 36 -18.10 -25.27 -4.98
CA TRP A 36 -17.88 -24.02 -4.26
C TRP A 36 -17.24 -24.22 -2.87
N LEU A 37 -17.47 -25.39 -2.25
CA LEU A 37 -16.85 -25.75 -0.97
C LEU A 37 -15.32 -25.87 -1.08
N ILE A 38 -14.84 -26.49 -2.16
CA ILE A 38 -13.42 -26.73 -2.41
C ILE A 38 -12.73 -25.42 -2.82
N SER A 39 -13.38 -24.56 -3.61
CA SER A 39 -12.83 -23.25 -3.98
C SER A 39 -12.76 -22.30 -2.78
N SER A 40 -13.76 -22.26 -1.90
CA SER A 40 -13.71 -21.43 -0.68
C SER A 40 -12.66 -21.90 0.35
N LEU A 41 -12.37 -23.20 0.39
CA LEU A 41 -11.26 -23.76 1.18
C LEU A 41 -9.88 -23.40 0.60
N LEU A 42 -9.70 -23.41 -0.72
CA LEU A 42 -8.39 -23.17 -1.35
C LEU A 42 -7.95 -21.69 -1.38
N VAL A 43 -8.87 -20.73 -1.31
CA VAL A 43 -8.53 -19.29 -1.46
C VAL A 43 -7.70 -18.73 -0.28
N GLY A 44 -7.70 -19.38 0.88
CA GLY A 44 -6.91 -18.95 2.04
C GLY A 44 -5.41 -19.31 2.02
N ALA A 45 -4.93 -20.06 1.02
CA ALA A 45 -3.55 -20.57 0.97
C ALA A 45 -2.74 -20.09 -0.25
N LEU A 46 -3.26 -19.15 -1.06
CA LEU A 46 -2.61 -18.67 -2.29
C LEU A 46 -1.70 -17.47 -2.06
N SER A 47 -0.71 -17.60 -1.18
CA SER A 47 0.45 -16.68 -1.14
C SER A 47 1.81 -17.40 -1.09
N ALA A 48 1.85 -18.73 -1.04
CA ALA A 48 3.06 -19.51 -1.28
C ALA A 48 2.80 -20.48 -2.44
N GLY A 49 3.42 -20.21 -3.60
CA GLY A 49 3.16 -20.92 -4.84
C GLY A 49 3.45 -22.42 -4.77
N ILE A 50 2.40 -23.24 -4.69
CA ILE A 50 2.35 -24.61 -5.19
C ILE A 50 0.94 -24.82 -5.76
N THR A 51 0.82 -24.76 -7.08
CA THR A 51 -0.33 -25.31 -7.81
C THR A 51 -0.35 -26.81 -7.60
N ILE A 52 -1.35 -27.34 -6.89
CA ILE A 52 -1.58 -28.79 -6.79
C ILE A 52 -2.40 -29.20 -8.03
N PRO A 53 -1.84 -29.99 -8.97
CA PRO A 53 -2.67 -30.62 -9.99
C PRO A 53 -3.49 -31.74 -9.33
N LEU A 54 -4.82 -31.65 -9.44
CA LEU A 54 -5.75 -32.74 -9.10
C LEU A 54 -5.68 -33.85 -10.17
N VAL A 55 -4.51 -34.44 -10.36
CA VAL A 55 -4.33 -35.71 -11.09
C VAL A 55 -3.20 -36.47 -10.37
N ALA A 56 -3.57 -37.42 -9.51
CA ALA A 56 -2.61 -38.34 -8.93
C ALA A 56 -2.28 -39.43 -9.97
N ASN A 57 -1.10 -39.33 -10.59
CA ASN A 57 -0.48 -40.53 -11.14
C ASN A 57 -0.07 -41.42 -9.97
N THR A 58 -0.45 -42.68 -10.04
CA THR A 58 -0.24 -43.72 -9.03
C THR A 58 1.24 -43.98 -8.80
N VAL A 59 1.81 -43.36 -7.77
CA VAL A 59 3.00 -43.87 -7.08
C VAL A 59 2.56 -44.23 -5.66
N VAL A 60 2.54 -45.52 -5.36
CA VAL A 60 2.25 -46.04 -4.02
C VAL A 60 3.39 -45.60 -3.10
N LYS A 61 3.16 -44.53 -2.32
CA LYS A 61 3.95 -44.26 -1.11
C LYS A 61 3.13 -44.77 0.07
N ASN A 62 3.61 -45.83 0.72
CA ASN A 62 3.00 -46.37 1.93
C ASN A 62 2.78 -45.23 2.94
N TYR A 63 1.53 -45.04 3.34
CA TYR A 63 1.17 -44.17 4.44
C TYR A 63 1.83 -44.70 5.72
N ILE A 64 2.67 -43.89 6.34
CA ILE A 64 3.20 -44.15 7.68
C ILE A 64 2.28 -43.41 8.64
N GLU A 65 1.55 -44.13 9.47
CA GLU A 65 0.75 -43.54 10.55
C GLU A 65 1.62 -42.64 11.43
N PRO A 66 1.14 -41.46 11.85
CA PRO A 66 1.86 -40.65 12.82
C PRO A 66 2.05 -41.45 14.11
N ILE A 67 3.32 -41.60 14.51
CA ILE A 67 3.72 -42.35 15.71
C ILE A 67 2.97 -41.79 16.93
N LYS A 68 2.34 -42.67 17.71
CA LYS A 68 1.55 -42.29 18.89
C LYS A 68 2.46 -41.63 19.94
N GLY A 69 1.95 -40.66 20.70
CA GLY A 69 2.76 -39.86 21.62
C GLY A 69 3.44 -40.67 22.73
N ASP A 70 2.86 -41.78 23.13
CA ASP A 70 3.37 -42.76 24.08
C ASP A 70 4.32 -43.80 23.47
N THR A 71 4.62 -43.70 22.16
CA THR A 71 5.58 -44.61 21.53
C THR A 71 7.00 -44.27 22.00
N ASP A 72 7.68 -45.28 22.54
CA ASP A 72 9.06 -45.19 22.97
C ASP A 72 9.99 -45.08 21.77
N LEU A 73 10.79 -44.02 21.75
CA LEU A 73 11.81 -43.78 20.74
C LEU A 73 13.13 -44.44 21.14
N PHE A 74 13.50 -44.32 22.41
CA PHE A 74 14.58 -45.09 23.01
C PHE A 74 14.42 -45.18 24.53
N LYS A 75 14.94 -46.26 25.11
CA LYS A 75 14.92 -46.54 26.54
C LYS A 75 16.33 -46.97 26.94
N TYR A 76 16.87 -46.41 28.01
CA TYR A 76 18.15 -46.86 28.57
C TYR A 76 18.13 -46.82 30.09
N VAL A 77 18.85 -47.75 30.70
CA VAL A 77 18.99 -47.83 32.15
C VAL A 77 20.28 -47.10 32.53
N ARG A 78 20.17 -46.15 33.44
CA ARG A 78 21.31 -45.43 34.02
C ARG A 78 22.11 -46.34 34.94
N PRO A 79 23.38 -46.00 35.25
CA PRO A 79 24.22 -46.78 36.16
C PRO A 79 23.64 -46.97 37.58
N ASP A 80 22.72 -46.09 37.99
CA ASP A 80 21.99 -46.17 39.27
C ASP A 80 20.76 -47.10 39.22
N GLY A 81 20.56 -47.80 38.10
CA GLY A 81 19.42 -48.69 37.88
C GLY A 81 18.12 -47.97 37.48
N SER A 82 18.12 -46.64 37.40
CA SER A 82 16.93 -45.88 36.98
C SER A 82 16.75 -45.90 35.47
N GLU A 83 15.51 -46.09 35.02
CA GLU A 83 15.20 -46.22 33.61
C GLU A 83 14.78 -44.88 33.01
N VAL A 84 15.47 -44.46 31.95
CA VAL A 84 15.12 -43.27 31.18
C VAL A 84 14.46 -43.71 29.88
N GLN A 85 13.18 -43.39 29.75
CA GLN A 85 12.36 -43.64 28.58
C GLN A 85 12.11 -42.31 27.86
N PHE A 86 12.41 -42.26 26.57
CA PHE A 86 12.18 -41.09 25.73
C PHE A 86 11.09 -41.43 24.71
N GLN A 87 9.96 -40.74 24.80
CA GLN A 87 8.75 -41.02 24.03
C GLN A 87 8.50 -39.95 22.96
N MET A 88 7.69 -40.26 21.95
CA MET A 88 7.35 -39.30 20.88
C MET A 88 6.70 -38.00 21.41
N LYS A 89 5.98 -38.05 22.54
CA LYS A 89 5.44 -36.86 23.23
C LYS A 89 6.55 -35.96 23.80
N ASP A 90 7.71 -36.50 24.11
CA ASP A 90 8.84 -35.75 24.66
C ASP A 90 9.51 -34.91 23.58
N LEU A 91 9.48 -35.34 22.31
CA LEU A 91 9.90 -34.50 21.18
C LEU A 91 8.99 -33.28 21.00
N LYS A 92 7.66 -33.47 21.02
CA LYS A 92 6.69 -32.35 20.96
C LYS A 92 6.84 -31.41 22.15
N SER A 93 7.07 -31.97 23.33
CA SER A 93 7.33 -31.18 24.54
C SER A 93 8.63 -30.39 24.41
N SER A 94 9.66 -30.96 23.80
CA SER A 94 10.94 -30.27 23.57
C SER A 94 10.83 -29.11 22.57
N GLU A 95 9.97 -29.22 21.54
CA GLU A 95 9.69 -28.15 20.59
C GLU A 95 8.95 -27.00 21.28
N LEU A 96 7.90 -27.30 22.04
CA LEU A 96 7.15 -26.31 22.81
C LEU A 96 8.01 -25.62 23.90
N VAL A 97 8.96 -26.34 24.52
CA VAL A 97 9.93 -25.73 25.46
C VAL A 97 10.90 -24.79 24.74
N LYS A 98 11.27 -25.08 23.49
CA LYS A 98 12.08 -24.16 22.66
C LYS A 98 11.25 -22.94 22.26
N ASP A 99 10.03 -23.14 21.80
CA ASP A 99 9.09 -22.07 21.43
C ASP A 99 8.77 -21.16 22.62
N ALA A 100 8.66 -21.71 23.84
CA ALA A 100 8.47 -20.94 25.06
C ALA A 100 9.61 -19.95 25.35
N LYS A 101 10.80 -20.19 24.79
CA LYS A 101 11.96 -19.30 24.90
C LYS A 101 12.11 -18.36 23.69
N ASP A 102 11.30 -18.52 22.65
CA ASP A 102 11.29 -17.65 21.48
C ASP A 102 10.25 -16.53 21.67
N PRO A 103 10.67 -15.26 21.86
CA PRO A 103 9.76 -14.14 22.05
C PRO A 103 8.74 -14.01 20.93
N LYS A 104 9.11 -14.36 19.69
CA LYS A 104 8.20 -14.28 18.54
C LYS A 104 7.03 -15.24 18.70
N LYS A 105 7.28 -16.48 19.13
CA LYS A 105 6.26 -17.51 19.34
C LYS A 105 5.31 -17.16 20.48
N VAL A 106 5.87 -16.64 21.57
CA VAL A 106 5.08 -16.17 22.72
C VAL A 106 4.17 -15.01 22.30
N LEU A 107 4.70 -14.02 21.57
CA LEU A 107 3.92 -12.87 21.09
C LEU A 107 2.89 -13.25 20.02
N GLU A 108 3.20 -14.17 19.10
CA GLU A 108 2.23 -14.70 18.13
C GLU A 108 1.02 -15.33 18.84
N GLN A 109 1.26 -16.05 19.94
CA GLN A 109 0.19 -16.65 20.75
C GLN A 109 -0.60 -15.58 21.53
N ALA A 110 0.06 -14.60 22.13
CA ALA A 110 -0.61 -13.48 22.78
C ALA A 110 -1.47 -12.69 21.79
N TYR A 111 -0.97 -12.46 20.57
CA TYR A 111 -1.71 -11.81 19.50
C TYR A 111 -2.89 -12.64 19.02
N LYS A 112 -2.76 -13.98 18.95
CA LYS A 112 -3.89 -14.86 18.66
C LYS A 112 -5.00 -14.68 19.70
N HIS A 113 -4.66 -14.63 20.99
CA HIS A 113 -5.63 -14.35 22.06
C HIS A 113 -6.25 -12.95 21.94
N ALA A 114 -5.47 -11.94 21.57
CA ALA A 114 -5.96 -10.61 21.25
C ALA A 114 -7.02 -10.62 20.14
N VAL A 115 -6.77 -11.32 19.03
CA VAL A 115 -7.72 -11.43 17.91
C VAL A 115 -9.04 -12.08 18.36
N PHE A 116 -9.00 -13.16 19.13
CA PHE A 116 -10.22 -13.79 19.65
C PHE A 116 -10.98 -12.88 20.61
N TYR A 117 -10.28 -12.23 21.55
CA TYR A 117 -10.87 -11.27 22.48
C TYR A 117 -11.55 -10.12 21.75
N LEU A 118 -10.88 -9.52 20.77
CA LEU A 118 -11.42 -8.45 19.95
C LEU A 118 -12.66 -8.92 19.17
N TYR A 119 -12.58 -10.10 18.54
CA TYR A 119 -13.70 -10.63 17.77
C TYR A 119 -14.94 -10.87 18.63
N GLU A 120 -14.78 -11.43 19.83
CA GLU A 120 -15.89 -11.65 20.75
C GLU A 120 -16.59 -10.34 21.15
N GLN A 121 -15.83 -9.25 21.31
CA GLN A 121 -16.39 -7.92 21.54
C GLN A 121 -17.18 -7.43 20.33
N GLU A 122 -16.63 -7.57 19.13
CA GLU A 122 -17.29 -7.16 17.87
C GLU A 122 -18.55 -8.00 17.58
N VAL A 123 -18.56 -9.30 17.93
CA VAL A 123 -19.76 -10.16 17.82
C VAL A 123 -20.88 -9.66 18.74
N LYS A 124 -20.58 -9.37 20.01
CA LYS A 124 -21.58 -8.83 20.95
C LYS A 124 -22.09 -7.48 20.47
N ALA A 125 -21.19 -6.60 20.05
CA ALA A 125 -21.54 -5.26 19.62
C ALA A 125 -22.29 -5.23 18.28
N SER A 126 -21.97 -6.10 17.33
CA SER A 126 -22.69 -6.19 16.04
C SER A 126 -24.12 -6.69 16.19
N LYS A 127 -24.38 -7.61 17.14
CA LYS A 127 -25.74 -8.04 17.50
C LYS A 127 -26.56 -6.87 18.05
N GLU A 128 -25.97 -6.10 18.95
CA GLU A 128 -26.63 -4.93 19.51
C GLU A 128 -26.84 -3.84 18.45
N TYR A 129 -25.85 -3.58 17.59
CA TYR A 129 -25.99 -2.66 16.47
C TYR A 129 -27.16 -3.07 15.55
N GLN A 130 -27.25 -4.35 15.18
CA GLN A 130 -28.34 -4.86 14.34
C GLN A 130 -29.70 -4.66 15.03
N ARG A 131 -29.78 -4.95 16.34
CA ARG A 131 -30.99 -4.75 17.14
C ARG A 131 -31.41 -3.28 17.14
N LEU A 132 -30.50 -2.36 17.44
CA LEU A 132 -30.74 -0.93 17.45
C LEU A 132 -31.16 -0.43 16.06
N TRP A 133 -30.51 -0.92 15.00
CA TRP A 133 -30.87 -0.61 13.62
C TRP A 133 -32.30 -1.06 13.29
N ASN A 134 -32.67 -2.31 13.61
CA ASN A 134 -34.01 -2.84 13.37
C ASN A 134 -35.08 -2.16 14.25
N ALA A 135 -34.73 -1.77 15.48
CA ALA A 135 -35.63 -1.05 16.40
C ALA A 135 -35.87 0.42 15.98
N SER A 136 -35.02 0.96 15.11
CA SER A 136 -35.14 2.31 14.54
C SER A 136 -35.44 2.29 13.04
N ARG A 137 -35.97 1.16 12.57
CA ARG A 137 -36.38 0.92 11.19
C ARG A 137 -37.61 1.78 10.86
N LYS A 138 -37.59 2.46 9.71
CA LYS A 138 -38.78 3.16 9.16
C LYS A 138 -39.71 2.16 8.48
N ASP A 139 -40.98 2.50 8.29
CA ASP A 139 -42.00 1.55 7.77
C ASP A 139 -41.63 0.92 6.41
N ASN A 140 -40.88 1.65 5.57
CA ASN A 140 -40.43 1.17 4.25
C ASN A 140 -39.08 0.41 4.28
N ASP A 141 -38.38 0.40 5.41
CA ASP A 141 -37.10 -0.30 5.55
C ASP A 141 -37.36 -1.80 5.80
N LYS A 142 -36.59 -2.67 5.13
CA LYS A 142 -36.61 -4.12 5.43
C LYS A 142 -35.78 -4.42 6.67
N GLU A 143 -36.25 -5.38 7.48
CA GLU A 143 -35.47 -5.89 8.59
C GLU A 143 -34.13 -6.47 8.11
N ARG A 144 -33.06 -6.14 8.82
CA ARG A 144 -31.71 -6.60 8.51
C ARG A 144 -31.29 -7.73 9.45
N ASN A 145 -30.82 -8.82 8.84
CA ASN A 145 -30.28 -10.00 9.51
C ASN A 145 -28.83 -10.29 9.09
N ASP A 146 -28.20 -9.35 8.41
CA ASP A 146 -26.89 -9.46 7.76
C ASP A 146 -25.78 -8.65 8.46
N ILE A 147 -26.10 -7.92 9.54
CA ILE A 147 -25.13 -7.08 10.26
C ILE A 147 -24.41 -7.89 11.35
N ALA A 148 -25.15 -8.72 12.10
CA ALA A 148 -24.62 -9.45 13.23
C ALA A 148 -23.54 -10.46 12.79
N LEU A 149 -22.37 -10.36 13.41
CA LEU A 149 -21.29 -11.32 13.18
C LEU A 149 -21.62 -12.66 13.86
N LYS A 150 -21.15 -13.75 13.24
CA LYS A 150 -21.29 -15.10 13.79
C LYS A 150 -20.39 -15.27 15.00
N SER A 151 -20.83 -16.02 16.00
CA SER A 151 -19.98 -16.38 17.14
C SER A 151 -18.87 -17.34 16.72
N VAL A 152 -17.80 -17.39 17.53
CA VAL A 152 -16.69 -18.34 17.35
C VAL A 152 -17.19 -19.78 17.29
N ASP A 153 -18.18 -20.15 18.11
CA ASP A 153 -18.71 -21.51 18.14
C ASP A 153 -19.54 -21.84 16.90
N GLU A 154 -20.32 -20.89 16.38
CA GLU A 154 -21.01 -21.04 15.09
C GLU A 154 -20.01 -21.20 13.94
N LEU A 155 -18.92 -20.44 13.95
CA LEU A 155 -17.85 -20.58 12.97
C LEU A 155 -17.10 -21.91 13.10
N ARG A 156 -16.80 -22.35 14.32
CA ARG A 156 -16.20 -23.66 14.58
C ARG A 156 -17.08 -24.78 14.07
N LYS A 157 -18.38 -24.74 14.37
CA LYS A 157 -19.35 -25.72 13.86
C LYS A 157 -19.39 -25.71 12.33
N LYS A 158 -19.56 -24.54 11.72
CA LYS A 158 -19.53 -24.36 10.26
C LYS A 158 -18.28 -24.99 9.65
N HIS A 159 -17.09 -24.63 10.12
CA HIS A 159 -15.84 -25.15 9.56
C HIS A 159 -15.60 -26.62 9.85
N ARG A 160 -16.01 -27.11 11.02
CA ARG A 160 -15.94 -28.53 11.36
C ARG A 160 -16.80 -29.35 10.41
N ASP A 161 -18.02 -28.89 10.14
CA ASP A 161 -18.93 -29.55 9.20
C ASP A 161 -18.37 -29.51 7.77
N LEU A 162 -17.79 -28.37 7.34
CA LEU A 162 -17.13 -28.26 6.03
C LEU A 162 -15.94 -29.23 5.88
N ILE A 163 -15.09 -29.35 6.91
CA ILE A 163 -13.93 -30.25 6.88
C ILE A 163 -14.38 -31.72 6.91
N LYS A 164 -15.44 -32.04 7.64
CA LYS A 164 -16.07 -33.38 7.62
C LYS A 164 -16.64 -33.72 6.23
N ASP A 165 -17.28 -32.76 5.56
CA ASP A 165 -17.75 -32.96 4.19
C ASP A 165 -16.61 -33.25 3.21
N VAL A 166 -15.47 -32.57 3.37
CA VAL A 166 -14.25 -32.86 2.59
C VAL A 166 -13.72 -34.26 2.90
N LYS A 167 -13.69 -34.66 4.18
CA LYS A 167 -13.32 -36.02 4.58
C LYS A 167 -14.18 -37.07 3.86
N GLU A 168 -15.50 -36.89 3.89
CA GLU A 168 -16.46 -37.78 3.22
C GLU A 168 -16.28 -37.79 1.69
N LEU A 169 -15.93 -36.65 1.10
CA LEU A 169 -15.62 -36.57 -0.33
C LEU A 169 -14.32 -37.32 -0.67
N MET A 170 -13.28 -37.17 0.14
CA MET A 170 -12.01 -37.87 -0.03
C MET A 170 -12.19 -39.39 0.13
N ILE A 171 -13.04 -39.83 1.07
CA ILE A 171 -13.46 -41.25 1.19
C ILE A 171 -14.09 -41.73 -0.12
N LYS A 172 -15.00 -40.95 -0.70
CA LYS A 172 -15.68 -41.30 -1.96
C LYS A 172 -14.75 -41.28 -3.18
N GLN A 173 -13.77 -40.39 -3.23
CA GLN A 173 -12.87 -40.22 -4.37
C GLN A 173 -11.68 -41.19 -4.35
N HIS A 174 -11.11 -41.45 -3.16
CA HIS A 174 -9.90 -42.25 -3.00
C HIS A 174 -10.15 -43.66 -2.45
N GLY A 175 -11.37 -43.95 -1.98
CA GLY A 175 -11.74 -45.23 -1.37
C GLY A 175 -11.17 -45.41 0.04
N TYR A 176 -11.69 -46.39 0.78
CA TYR A 176 -11.36 -46.64 2.19
C TYR A 176 -9.88 -46.94 2.49
N SER A 177 -9.09 -47.32 1.48
CA SER A 177 -7.67 -47.65 1.66
C SER A 177 -6.71 -46.47 1.52
N LYS A 178 -7.12 -45.34 0.91
CA LYS A 178 -6.21 -44.23 0.57
C LYS A 178 -6.70 -42.84 0.99
N TRP A 179 -7.95 -42.73 1.44
CA TRP A 179 -8.54 -41.45 1.81
C TRP A 179 -7.87 -40.79 3.02
N GLU A 180 -7.39 -41.57 4.01
CA GLU A 180 -6.76 -41.02 5.21
C GLU A 180 -5.47 -40.25 4.88
N GLN A 181 -4.63 -40.83 4.02
CA GLN A 181 -3.41 -40.19 3.54
C GLN A 181 -3.74 -38.92 2.74
N ALA A 182 -4.68 -38.99 1.79
CA ALA A 182 -5.10 -37.84 0.99
C ALA A 182 -5.70 -36.72 1.86
N PHE A 183 -6.47 -37.09 2.89
CA PHE A 183 -7.08 -36.17 3.82
C PHE A 183 -6.05 -35.52 4.74
N ASN A 184 -5.10 -36.28 5.30
CA ASN A 184 -4.03 -35.75 6.14
C ASN A 184 -3.08 -34.83 5.34
N ASP A 185 -2.74 -35.20 4.10
CA ASP A 185 -1.97 -34.34 3.19
C ASP A 185 -2.71 -33.03 2.90
N PHE A 186 -4.03 -33.10 2.71
CA PHE A 186 -4.88 -31.92 2.55
C PHE A 186 -4.87 -31.04 3.80
N LEU A 187 -5.04 -31.62 5.01
CA LEU A 187 -5.01 -30.87 6.27
C LEU A 187 -3.66 -30.14 6.46
N ILE A 188 -2.55 -30.84 6.23
CA ILE A 188 -1.21 -30.27 6.38
C ILE A 188 -0.99 -29.13 5.38
N LYS A 189 -1.32 -29.35 4.10
CA LYS A 189 -1.05 -28.36 3.03
C LYS A 189 -1.98 -27.15 3.09
N SER A 190 -3.26 -27.34 3.44
CA SER A 190 -4.28 -26.28 3.34
C SER A 190 -4.53 -25.52 4.64
N PHE A 191 -3.94 -25.92 5.77
CA PHE A 191 -4.22 -25.35 7.09
C PHE A 191 -2.97 -25.21 7.96
N ASN A 192 -1.85 -24.79 7.36
CA ASN A 192 -0.60 -24.50 8.07
C ASN A 192 -0.09 -25.67 8.94
N GLY A 193 -0.09 -26.89 8.40
CA GLY A 193 0.42 -28.07 9.09
C GLY A 193 -0.53 -28.71 10.09
N ALA A 194 -1.84 -28.43 10.02
CA ALA A 194 -2.84 -29.02 10.92
C ALA A 194 -2.79 -30.56 10.90
N LYS A 195 -2.75 -31.16 12.09
CA LYS A 195 -2.60 -32.62 12.28
C LYS A 195 -3.93 -33.34 12.47
N ASN A 196 -4.99 -32.58 12.76
CA ASN A 196 -6.34 -33.10 12.96
C ASN A 196 -7.37 -32.05 12.55
N ILE A 197 -8.64 -32.47 12.53
CA ILE A 197 -9.77 -31.63 12.13
C ILE A 197 -9.87 -30.40 13.03
N GLU A 198 -9.68 -30.54 14.34
CA GLU A 198 -9.87 -29.42 15.28
C GLU A 198 -8.80 -28.34 15.11
N GLU A 199 -7.54 -28.73 14.87
CA GLU A 199 -6.47 -27.79 14.54
C GLU A 199 -6.76 -27.05 13.22
N ALA A 200 -7.29 -27.75 12.22
CA ALA A 200 -7.67 -27.14 10.94
C ALA A 200 -8.88 -26.19 11.08
N VAL A 201 -9.85 -26.56 11.93
CA VAL A 201 -10.99 -25.70 12.29
C VAL A 201 -10.49 -24.43 12.98
N ASP A 202 -9.65 -24.55 14.00
CA ASP A 202 -9.13 -23.39 14.74
C ASP A 202 -8.30 -22.47 13.84
N PHE A 203 -7.50 -23.03 12.92
CA PHE A 203 -6.77 -22.23 11.93
C PHE A 203 -7.73 -21.43 11.02
N ARG A 204 -8.81 -22.06 10.52
CA ARG A 204 -9.79 -21.38 9.66
C ARG A 204 -10.59 -20.33 10.39
N VAL A 205 -11.04 -20.65 11.60
CA VAL A 205 -11.74 -19.67 12.44
C VAL A 205 -10.82 -18.48 12.66
N TYR A 206 -9.59 -18.70 13.12
CA TYR A 206 -8.62 -17.62 13.31
C TYR A 206 -8.41 -16.78 12.04
N SER A 207 -8.23 -17.42 10.89
CA SER A 207 -8.03 -16.74 9.60
C SER A 207 -9.26 -15.95 9.14
N GLU A 208 -10.48 -16.48 9.33
CA GLU A 208 -11.74 -15.81 8.96
C GLU A 208 -12.00 -14.58 9.84
N ILE A 209 -11.72 -14.66 11.13
CA ILE A 209 -12.10 -13.60 12.08
C ILE A 209 -11.14 -12.41 12.11
N GLN A 210 -9.89 -12.54 11.65
CA GLN A 210 -8.84 -11.52 11.78
C GLN A 210 -9.28 -10.13 11.33
N ARG A 211 -9.86 -10.01 10.14
CA ARG A 211 -10.29 -8.71 9.60
C ARG A 211 -11.39 -8.07 10.46
N ASP A 212 -12.36 -8.87 10.89
CA ASP A 212 -13.49 -8.38 11.68
C ASP A 212 -13.10 -8.10 13.13
N ALA A 213 -12.12 -8.82 13.68
CA ALA A 213 -11.53 -8.54 14.99
C ALA A 213 -10.79 -7.18 15.02
N LEU A 214 -10.10 -6.83 13.93
CA LEU A 214 -9.31 -5.59 13.84
C LEU A 214 -10.11 -4.36 13.41
N ARG A 215 -11.44 -4.41 13.48
CA ARG A 215 -12.32 -3.30 13.07
C ARG A 215 -12.02 -1.98 13.79
N ARG A 216 -11.73 -2.02 15.10
CA ARG A 216 -11.32 -0.84 15.86
C ARG A 216 -9.88 -0.36 15.59
N PHE A 217 -9.10 -1.16 14.87
CA PHE A 217 -7.76 -0.84 14.38
C PHE A 217 -7.75 -0.51 12.87
N THR A 218 -8.92 -0.22 12.29
CA THR A 218 -9.08 0.14 10.86
C THR A 218 -10.05 1.31 10.71
N LEU A 219 -9.59 2.41 10.12
CA LEU A 219 -10.42 3.55 9.76
C LEU A 219 -11.09 3.37 8.40
N ASN A 220 -12.22 4.03 8.25
CA ASN A 220 -12.98 4.05 7.01
C ASN A 220 -13.67 5.41 6.81
N THR A 221 -13.90 5.76 5.55
CA THR A 221 -14.66 6.94 5.13
C THR A 221 -16.06 6.63 4.61
N THR A 222 -16.41 5.34 4.47
CA THR A 222 -17.60 4.84 3.76
C THR A 222 -18.65 4.18 4.67
N PHE A 223 -18.68 4.50 5.97
CA PHE A 223 -19.70 3.94 6.85
C PHE A 223 -21.12 4.32 6.40
N ASN A 224 -22.13 3.47 6.68
CA ASN A 224 -23.50 3.64 6.21
C ASN A 224 -24.15 4.91 6.79
N ILE A 225 -23.99 6.01 6.08
CA ILE A 225 -24.35 7.32 6.59
C ILE A 225 -25.86 7.54 6.75
N ASN A 226 -26.69 6.75 6.07
CA ASN A 226 -28.14 6.80 6.30
C ASN A 226 -28.53 6.51 7.76
N ASP A 227 -27.59 5.95 8.55
CA ASP A 227 -27.76 5.71 9.97
C ASP A 227 -27.50 6.97 10.84
N ALA A 228 -26.81 8.01 10.34
CA ALA A 228 -26.46 9.22 11.11
C ALA A 228 -27.68 10.07 11.52
N ASP A 229 -28.75 10.02 10.72
CA ASP A 229 -30.01 10.74 10.95
C ASP A 229 -31.13 9.79 11.43
N ARG A 230 -30.78 8.55 11.81
CA ARG A 230 -31.75 7.55 12.23
C ARG A 230 -32.21 7.80 13.66
N THR A 231 -33.53 7.88 13.83
CA THR A 231 -34.19 8.10 15.12
C THR A 231 -35.04 6.90 15.52
N ALA A 232 -35.25 6.71 16.82
CA ALA A 232 -36.02 5.61 17.36
C ALA A 232 -37.50 5.78 17.00
N THR A 233 -38.12 4.78 16.37
CA THR A 233 -39.56 4.82 16.03
C THR A 233 -40.46 4.48 17.22
N SER A 234 -39.88 3.82 18.23
CA SER A 234 -40.48 3.49 19.53
C SER A 234 -39.42 3.60 20.63
N THR A 235 -39.83 3.65 21.91
CA THR A 235 -38.88 3.65 23.03
C THR A 235 -38.11 2.32 23.06
N ILE A 236 -36.78 2.41 23.05
CA ILE A 236 -35.87 1.25 23.02
C ILE A 236 -35.38 1.00 24.43
N TYR A 237 -35.69 -0.19 24.96
CA TYR A 237 -35.23 -0.64 26.27
C TYR A 237 -33.95 -1.48 26.14
N LYS A 238 -33.19 -1.53 27.24
CA LYS A 238 -32.00 -2.38 27.38
C LYS A 238 -32.42 -3.83 27.57
N LEU A 239 -31.63 -4.74 27.02
CA LEU A 239 -31.81 -6.17 27.23
C LEU A 239 -30.90 -6.67 28.36
N ASP A 240 -31.39 -7.64 29.12
CA ASP A 240 -30.58 -8.39 30.08
C ASP A 240 -29.70 -9.45 29.37
N ALA A 241 -28.92 -10.21 30.14
CA ALA A 241 -28.05 -11.27 29.61
C ALA A 241 -28.81 -12.40 28.90
N ASN A 242 -30.12 -12.55 29.16
CA ASN A 242 -30.98 -13.56 28.56
C ASN A 242 -31.76 -13.02 27.34
N GLY A 243 -31.57 -11.74 26.99
CA GLY A 243 -32.25 -11.08 25.88
C GLY A 243 -33.64 -10.56 26.23
N GLN A 244 -34.03 -10.53 27.50
CA GLN A 244 -35.31 -9.98 27.96
C GLN A 244 -35.21 -8.47 28.15
N GLN A 245 -36.29 -7.75 27.85
CA GLN A 245 -36.36 -6.31 28.07
C GLN A 245 -36.32 -5.99 29.57
N THR A 246 -35.48 -5.04 29.93
CA THR A 246 -35.43 -4.44 31.26
C THR A 246 -36.24 -3.13 31.28
N ASN A 247 -36.48 -2.58 32.47
CA ASN A 247 -37.13 -1.26 32.62
C ASN A 247 -36.20 -0.08 32.28
N GLU A 248 -34.92 -0.33 31.98
CA GLU A 248 -33.94 0.70 31.65
C GLU A 248 -34.12 1.16 30.19
N VAL A 249 -34.51 2.43 30.01
CA VAL A 249 -34.68 3.04 28.68
C VAL A 249 -33.31 3.43 28.12
N LEU A 250 -32.97 2.90 26.94
CA LEU A 250 -31.79 3.31 26.19
C LEU A 250 -32.05 4.51 25.30
N PHE A 251 -33.19 4.56 24.60
CA PHE A 251 -33.55 5.67 23.72
C PHE A 251 -35.05 5.94 23.78
N GLN A 252 -35.44 7.20 23.88
CA GLN A 252 -36.85 7.58 23.76
C GLN A 252 -37.28 7.63 22.28
N LYS A 253 -38.57 7.46 22.02
CA LYS A 253 -39.13 7.66 20.67
C LYS A 253 -38.74 9.05 20.15
N GLY A 254 -38.21 9.10 18.92
CA GLY A 254 -37.73 10.32 18.27
C GLY A 254 -36.26 10.65 18.56
N GLU A 255 -35.60 10.01 19.52
CA GLU A 255 -34.19 10.22 19.83
C GLU A 255 -33.28 9.57 18.77
N LYS A 256 -32.11 10.17 18.49
CA LYS A 256 -31.11 9.56 17.59
C LYS A 256 -30.57 8.26 18.19
N VAL A 257 -30.63 7.17 17.43
CA VAL A 257 -30.19 5.84 17.90
C VAL A 257 -28.68 5.64 17.79
N PHE A 258 -28.04 6.44 16.93
CA PHE A 258 -26.59 6.43 16.74
C PHE A 258 -26.01 7.84 17.02
N PRO A 259 -26.08 8.33 18.28
CA PRO A 259 -25.65 9.68 18.64
C PRO A 259 -24.14 9.89 18.52
N PHE A 260 -23.39 8.81 18.30
CA PHE A 260 -21.96 8.90 18.01
C PHE A 260 -21.65 9.58 16.67
N PHE A 261 -22.57 9.69 15.72
CA PHE A 261 -22.35 10.51 14.53
C PHE A 261 -22.44 11.99 14.89
N GLN A 262 -21.27 12.63 14.98
CA GLN A 262 -21.15 14.05 15.28
C GLN A 262 -20.60 14.75 14.06
N GLN A 263 -21.43 15.64 13.50
CA GLN A 263 -21.06 16.47 12.36
C GLN A 263 -19.79 17.27 12.69
N ASP A 264 -18.89 17.36 11.73
CA ASP A 264 -17.57 18.02 11.79
C ASP A 264 -16.58 17.42 12.80
N LYS A 265 -16.95 16.37 13.54
CA LYS A 265 -16.03 15.59 14.38
C LYS A 265 -15.63 14.27 13.74
N ASN A 266 -16.59 13.42 13.42
CA ASN A 266 -16.35 12.07 12.87
C ASN A 266 -17.22 11.74 11.66
N PHE A 267 -18.02 12.70 11.23
CA PHE A 267 -18.77 12.69 10.00
C PHE A 267 -18.80 14.13 9.44
N PHE A 268 -18.61 14.29 8.14
CA PHE A 268 -18.51 15.57 7.45
C PHE A 268 -19.50 15.65 6.29
N GLU A 269 -20.26 16.73 6.21
CA GLU A 269 -21.14 17.02 5.08
C GLU A 269 -20.37 17.70 3.95
N LEU A 270 -20.40 17.10 2.76
CA LEU A 270 -19.75 17.62 1.56
C LEU A 270 -20.83 18.11 0.61
N GLN A 271 -21.23 19.37 0.81
CA GLN A 271 -22.31 20.02 0.07
C GLN A 271 -22.11 19.95 -1.45
N ASP A 272 -20.86 20.09 -1.91
CA ASP A 272 -20.49 20.08 -3.34
C ASP A 272 -20.88 18.79 -4.08
N ILE A 273 -20.91 17.66 -3.38
CA ILE A 273 -21.29 16.34 -3.94
C ILE A 273 -22.57 15.78 -3.33
N LYS A 274 -23.22 16.51 -2.41
CA LYS A 274 -24.36 16.06 -1.60
C LYS A 274 -24.12 14.68 -0.97
N GLN A 275 -22.88 14.44 -0.57
CA GLN A 275 -22.48 13.23 0.12
C GLN A 275 -21.94 13.57 1.50
N LYS A 276 -21.78 12.51 2.26
CA LYS A 276 -21.44 12.55 3.65
C LYS A 276 -20.27 11.59 3.87
N MET A 277 -19.16 12.11 4.38
CA MET A 277 -17.95 11.33 4.63
C MET A 277 -17.86 11.00 6.11
N THR A 278 -17.61 9.74 6.46
CA THR A 278 -17.29 9.38 7.85
C THR A 278 -15.78 9.40 8.07
N PHE A 279 -15.32 9.52 9.31
CA PHE A 279 -13.92 9.33 9.64
C PHE A 279 -13.81 8.75 11.04
N MET A 280 -13.96 7.44 11.11
CA MET A 280 -14.01 6.66 12.33
C MET A 280 -13.57 5.22 12.06
N THR A 281 -13.38 4.45 13.11
CA THR A 281 -13.07 3.02 12.98
C THR A 281 -14.28 2.22 12.51
N ASN A 282 -14.03 1.03 11.94
CA ASN A 282 -15.07 0.09 11.51
C ASN A 282 -15.74 -0.69 12.67
N SER A 283 -15.36 -0.41 13.93
CA SER A 283 -15.84 -1.14 15.10
C SER A 283 -17.36 -1.04 15.25
N TYR A 284 -18.01 -2.10 15.72
CA TYR A 284 -19.40 -2.04 16.16
C TYR A 284 -19.52 -1.62 17.63
N VAL A 285 -18.42 -1.57 18.39
CA VAL A 285 -18.45 -1.22 19.81
C VAL A 285 -18.72 0.29 19.95
N ILE A 286 -19.97 0.62 20.26
CA ILE A 286 -20.46 1.99 20.37
C ILE A 286 -20.23 2.62 21.75
N SER A 287 -20.20 1.82 22.82
CA SER A 287 -19.96 2.27 24.20
C SER A 287 -19.52 1.13 25.11
N THR A 288 -18.81 1.46 26.19
CA THR A 288 -18.45 0.54 27.28
C THR A 288 -19.41 0.57 28.47
N SER A 289 -20.26 1.59 28.58
CA SER A 289 -21.13 1.82 29.75
C SER A 289 -22.47 2.50 29.42
N ASN A 290 -22.48 3.50 28.54
CA ASN A 290 -23.67 4.26 28.14
C ASN A 290 -23.78 4.34 26.60
N PRO A 291 -24.76 3.70 25.94
CA PRO A 291 -24.88 3.69 24.48
C PRO A 291 -25.12 5.07 23.85
N LYS A 292 -25.38 6.11 24.67
CA LYS A 292 -25.50 7.50 24.22
C LYS A 292 -24.17 8.24 24.09
N GLU A 293 -23.10 7.72 24.68
CA GLU A 293 -21.79 8.36 24.68
C GLU A 293 -20.92 7.88 23.51
N TYR A 294 -20.19 8.82 22.89
CA TYR A 294 -19.22 8.48 21.87
C TYR A 294 -18.02 7.78 22.48
N ASN A 295 -17.83 6.50 22.16
CA ASN A 295 -16.61 5.79 22.55
C ASN A 295 -15.41 6.26 21.72
N GLU A 296 -14.82 7.37 22.11
CA GLU A 296 -13.67 7.97 21.44
C GLU A 296 -12.47 7.02 21.40
N ALA A 297 -12.30 6.17 22.42
CA ALA A 297 -11.21 5.19 22.48
C ALA A 297 -11.29 4.14 21.38
N TYR A 298 -12.49 3.69 20.98
CA TYR A 298 -12.65 2.62 19.98
C TYR A 298 -13.12 3.12 18.63
N LYS A 299 -13.78 4.28 18.55
CA LYS A 299 -14.32 4.85 17.31
C LYS A 299 -13.50 6.02 16.78
N GLY A 300 -12.73 6.70 17.63
CA GLY A 300 -11.96 7.89 17.26
C GLY A 300 -10.87 7.59 16.23
N ALA A 301 -10.67 8.52 15.31
CA ALA A 301 -9.61 8.44 14.30
C ALA A 301 -8.30 9.13 14.72
N ASP A 302 -8.36 9.99 15.73
CA ASP A 302 -7.24 10.87 16.11
C ASP A 302 -6.01 10.09 16.57
N SER A 303 -6.19 8.96 17.25
CA SER A 303 -5.09 8.09 17.68
C SER A 303 -4.25 7.57 16.51
N PHE A 304 -4.89 7.29 15.37
CA PHE A 304 -4.19 6.84 14.17
C PHE A 304 -3.36 7.96 13.55
N ILE A 305 -3.92 9.17 13.48
CA ILE A 305 -3.19 10.32 12.92
C ILE A 305 -2.00 10.66 13.81
N LYS A 306 -2.20 10.75 15.13
CA LYS A 306 -1.13 11.02 16.09
C LYS A 306 -0.02 9.97 16.02
N HIS A 307 -0.40 8.69 15.98
CA HIS A 307 0.57 7.61 15.82
C HIS A 307 1.28 7.70 14.46
N TYR A 308 0.57 8.00 13.38
CA TYR A 308 1.16 8.20 12.06
C TYR A 308 2.19 9.34 12.08
N LEU A 309 1.83 10.53 12.57
CA LEU A 309 2.69 11.71 12.59
C LEU A 309 3.95 11.53 13.47
N ALA A 310 3.80 10.89 14.63
CA ALA A 310 4.90 10.64 15.56
C ALA A 310 5.98 9.70 14.99
N HIS A 311 5.60 8.79 14.10
CA HIS A 311 6.51 7.77 13.56
C HIS A 311 6.87 7.99 12.09
N ASN A 312 6.08 8.78 11.37
CA ASN A 312 6.20 8.99 9.93
C ASN A 312 6.23 10.50 9.68
N ASN A 313 7.40 11.05 9.35
CA ASN A 313 7.54 12.43 8.89
C ASN A 313 7.02 12.54 7.45
N PRO A 314 5.77 13.00 7.23
CA PRO A 314 5.11 12.81 5.96
C PRO A 314 5.43 13.97 5.02
N VAL A 315 5.66 13.62 3.75
CA VAL A 315 6.05 14.55 2.71
C VAL A 315 5.30 14.23 1.42
N LEU A 316 5.11 15.25 0.60
CA LEU A 316 4.48 15.16 -0.71
C LEU A 316 5.44 15.69 -1.76
N PHE A 317 5.59 14.93 -2.84
CA PHE A 317 6.38 15.33 -4.00
C PHE A 317 5.49 15.53 -5.21
N SER A 318 5.77 16.58 -5.96
CA SER A 318 5.35 16.74 -7.35
C SER A 318 6.57 16.66 -8.23
N GLN A 319 6.50 15.85 -9.29
CA GLN A 319 7.63 15.59 -10.17
C GLN A 319 7.25 15.63 -11.65
N PHE A 320 8.23 15.96 -12.47
CA PHE A 320 8.18 15.89 -13.92
C PHE A 320 9.54 15.47 -14.48
N SER A 321 9.63 14.27 -15.05
CA SER A 321 10.89 13.75 -15.61
C SER A 321 11.06 14.02 -17.10
N LEU A 322 12.19 14.64 -17.47
CA LEU A 322 12.67 14.84 -18.83
C LEU A 322 13.76 13.84 -19.18
N SER A 323 14.05 13.71 -20.48
CA SER A 323 15.14 12.88 -21.01
C SER A 323 16.51 13.38 -20.56
N GLY A 324 17.41 12.45 -20.20
CA GLY A 324 18.79 12.76 -19.79
C GLY A 324 19.20 12.00 -18.54
N ILE A 325 19.46 10.70 -18.67
CA ILE A 325 19.91 9.85 -17.56
C ILE A 325 21.43 9.99 -17.45
N ALA A 326 21.87 10.56 -16.33
CA ALA A 326 23.29 10.68 -16.01
C ALA A 326 23.89 9.31 -15.62
N PRO A 327 25.11 8.99 -16.10
CA PRO A 327 25.79 7.76 -15.67
C PRO A 327 26.20 7.87 -14.19
N THR A 328 26.30 6.74 -13.50
CA THR A 328 26.75 6.68 -12.11
C THR A 328 28.28 6.63 -11.97
N LYS A 329 29.00 6.36 -13.07
CA LYS A 329 30.47 6.26 -13.13
C LYS A 329 30.97 6.94 -14.39
N LYS A 330 32.14 7.57 -14.31
CA LYS A 330 32.87 8.10 -15.46
C LYS A 330 34.12 7.25 -15.70
N GLU A 331 34.26 6.70 -16.90
CA GLU A 331 35.48 5.97 -17.28
C GLU A 331 36.64 6.95 -17.45
N ASN A 332 37.82 6.59 -16.93
CA ASN A 332 39.02 7.43 -17.02
C ASN A 332 39.33 7.77 -18.48
N GLY A 333 39.49 9.07 -18.77
CA GLY A 333 39.85 9.56 -20.10
C GLY A 333 38.71 9.52 -21.14
N LYS A 334 37.48 9.19 -20.75
CA LYS A 334 36.31 9.23 -21.64
C LYS A 334 35.27 10.26 -21.18
N GLU A 335 34.57 10.84 -22.14
CA GLU A 335 33.38 11.66 -21.85
C GLU A 335 32.29 10.79 -21.22
N ALA A 336 31.57 11.35 -20.23
CA ALA A 336 30.48 10.66 -19.57
C ALA A 336 29.31 10.49 -20.55
N LYS A 337 28.91 9.25 -20.83
CA LYS A 337 27.87 8.97 -21.83
C LYS A 337 26.49 9.01 -21.20
N TRP A 338 25.87 10.19 -21.19
CA TRP A 338 24.48 10.37 -20.79
C TRP A 338 23.53 9.68 -21.76
N ASN A 339 22.47 9.07 -21.24
CA ASN A 339 21.45 8.42 -22.07
C ASN A 339 20.26 9.36 -22.28
N PHE A 340 20.03 9.74 -23.54
CA PHE A 340 18.91 10.57 -23.94
C PHE A 340 17.98 9.77 -24.86
N ASN A 341 16.71 9.68 -24.48
CA ASN A 341 15.64 9.25 -25.35
C ASN A 341 15.38 10.30 -26.43
N LYS A 342 15.77 10.01 -27.69
CA LYS A 342 15.61 10.91 -28.84
C LYS A 342 14.14 11.28 -29.10
N GLU A 343 13.21 10.33 -28.92
CA GLU A 343 11.77 10.58 -29.10
C GLU A 343 11.22 11.57 -28.07
N ALA A 344 11.66 11.45 -26.81
CA ALA A 344 11.27 12.40 -25.77
C ALA A 344 11.82 13.80 -26.05
N VAL A 345 13.09 13.90 -26.46
CA VAL A 345 13.71 15.18 -26.86
C VAL A 345 12.97 15.79 -28.05
N LYS A 346 12.66 15.00 -29.08
CA LYS A 346 11.91 15.44 -30.26
C LYS A 346 10.61 16.14 -29.86
N LYS A 347 9.82 15.50 -28.99
CA LYS A 347 8.55 16.07 -28.51
C LYS A 347 8.75 17.36 -27.71
N LEU A 348 9.82 17.48 -26.93
CA LEU A 348 10.14 18.72 -26.21
C LEU A 348 10.45 19.88 -27.16
N MET A 349 11.06 19.61 -28.32
CA MET A 349 11.43 20.64 -29.30
C MET A 349 10.23 21.13 -30.15
N PHE A 350 9.10 20.42 -30.14
CA PHE A 350 7.89 20.82 -30.85
C PHE A 350 7.21 22.03 -30.20
N TYR A 351 6.43 22.75 -31.00
CA TYR A 351 5.44 23.70 -30.50
C TYR A 351 4.19 22.95 -30.00
N TRP A 352 3.66 23.38 -28.85
CA TRP A 352 2.42 22.86 -28.28
C TRP A 352 1.21 23.25 -29.15
N PRO A 353 0.18 22.39 -29.29
CA PRO A 353 -1.02 22.72 -30.06
C PRO A 353 -1.77 23.93 -29.49
N ILE A 354 -2.35 24.76 -30.37
CA ILE A 354 -3.20 25.89 -29.97
C ILE A 354 -4.58 25.38 -29.53
N GLU A 355 -5.01 25.75 -28.33
CA GLU A 355 -6.23 25.24 -27.72
C GLU A 355 -7.41 26.26 -27.64
N LYS A 356 -7.24 27.59 -27.80
CA LYS A 356 -8.33 28.60 -28.02
C LYS A 356 -7.87 30.06 -28.31
N GLU A 357 -8.81 30.89 -28.79
CA GLU A 357 -8.70 31.99 -29.79
C GLU A 357 -8.15 33.39 -29.41
N ALA A 358 -7.97 33.78 -28.15
CA ALA A 358 -7.74 35.21 -27.85
C ALA A 358 -6.34 35.75 -28.22
N LYS A 359 -5.30 34.89 -28.18
CA LYS A 359 -3.94 35.25 -28.59
C LYS A 359 -3.24 34.01 -29.12
N ILE A 360 -3.04 33.97 -30.43
CA ILE A 360 -2.39 32.85 -31.09
C ILE A 360 -0.88 32.98 -30.91
N GLU A 361 -0.29 32.07 -30.13
CA GLU A 361 1.14 32.04 -29.87
C GLU A 361 1.69 30.62 -30.05
N ALA A 362 2.86 30.53 -30.69
CA ALA A 362 3.63 29.28 -30.77
C ALA A 362 4.45 29.12 -29.48
N ILE A 363 3.96 28.28 -28.56
CA ILE A 363 4.62 28.01 -27.27
C ILE A 363 5.41 26.71 -27.38
N PRO A 364 6.75 26.71 -27.23
CA PRO A 364 7.53 25.47 -27.21
C PRO A 364 7.06 24.51 -26.10
N SER A 365 7.12 23.21 -26.35
CA SER A 365 6.59 22.20 -25.42
C SER A 365 7.29 22.23 -24.06
N PHE A 366 8.59 22.54 -24.00
CA PHE A 366 9.28 22.75 -22.72
C PHE A 366 8.84 24.02 -21.98
N ASN A 367 8.44 25.09 -22.67
CA ASN A 367 7.86 26.25 -22.01
C ASN A 367 6.48 25.92 -21.44
N LYS A 368 5.69 25.12 -22.16
CA LYS A 368 4.42 24.61 -21.62
C LYS A 368 4.64 23.83 -20.32
N ILE A 369 5.71 23.04 -20.21
CA ILE A 369 6.10 22.37 -18.96
C ILE A 369 6.47 23.40 -17.89
N LYS A 370 7.34 24.38 -18.21
CA LYS A 370 7.74 25.44 -17.28
C LYS A 370 6.53 26.18 -16.69
N ASP A 371 5.55 26.51 -17.52
CA ASP A 371 4.39 27.33 -17.15
C ASP A 371 3.30 26.52 -16.41
N THR A 372 3.27 25.20 -16.62
CA THR A 372 2.26 24.33 -16.00
C THR A 372 2.81 23.47 -14.86
N PHE A 373 4.11 23.32 -14.66
CA PHE A 373 4.62 22.50 -13.57
C PHE A 373 4.37 23.14 -12.19
N LYS A 374 3.32 22.67 -11.50
CA LYS A 374 2.88 23.13 -10.18
C LYS A 374 2.90 22.00 -9.15
N SER A 375 2.78 22.37 -7.88
CA SER A 375 2.61 21.38 -6.81
C SER A 375 1.26 20.67 -6.94
N TYR A 376 1.18 19.45 -6.40
CA TYR A 376 -0.06 18.66 -6.38
C TYR A 376 -1.14 19.40 -5.59
N GLU A 377 -0.74 20.11 -4.53
CA GLU A 377 -1.63 20.92 -3.70
C GLU A 377 -2.35 22.00 -4.52
N GLU A 378 -1.64 22.71 -5.40
CA GLU A 378 -2.25 23.72 -6.27
C GLU A 378 -3.32 23.10 -7.18
N TYR A 379 -3.03 21.94 -7.79
CA TYR A 379 -4.01 21.23 -8.62
C TYR A 379 -5.17 20.67 -7.80
N ASN A 380 -4.90 20.18 -6.60
CA ASN A 380 -5.90 19.69 -5.67
C ASN A 380 -6.86 20.83 -5.28
N LYS A 381 -6.34 22.02 -4.95
CA LYS A 381 -7.14 23.23 -4.68
C LYS A 381 -8.02 23.60 -5.86
N ILE A 382 -7.50 23.59 -7.08
CA ILE A 382 -8.28 23.85 -8.30
C ILE A 382 -9.39 22.79 -8.47
N ALA A 383 -9.07 21.51 -8.26
CA ALA A 383 -10.04 20.42 -8.40
C ALA A 383 -11.18 20.52 -7.38
N ILE A 384 -10.88 20.93 -6.16
CA ILE A 384 -11.87 21.12 -5.10
C ILE A 384 -12.78 22.30 -5.45
N SER A 385 -12.22 23.45 -5.83
CA SER A 385 -12.97 24.68 -6.08
C SER A 385 -13.77 24.69 -7.39
N THR A 386 -13.41 23.86 -8.37
CA THR A 386 -14.08 23.81 -9.68
C THR A 386 -15.48 23.20 -9.56
N PRO A 387 -16.58 23.91 -9.88
CA PRO A 387 -17.92 23.34 -9.76
C PRO A 387 -18.18 22.20 -10.77
N GLY A 388 -19.04 21.25 -10.39
CA GLY A 388 -19.46 20.14 -11.26
C GLY A 388 -18.57 18.90 -11.22
N SER A 389 -18.80 17.97 -12.16
CA SER A 389 -18.13 16.66 -12.23
C SER A 389 -17.05 16.56 -13.32
N THR A 390 -16.73 17.67 -13.98
CA THR A 390 -15.67 17.76 -14.99
C THR A 390 -14.45 18.47 -14.42
N LEU A 391 -13.25 17.95 -14.74
CA LEU A 391 -12.01 18.56 -14.31
C LEU A 391 -11.84 19.94 -14.96
N ALA A 392 -11.24 20.88 -14.22
CA ALA A 392 -10.86 22.17 -14.74
C ALA A 392 -9.95 22.01 -15.96
N LYS A 393 -10.11 22.89 -16.96
CA LYS A 393 -9.27 22.89 -18.17
C LYS A 393 -7.78 22.86 -17.82
N GLU A 394 -7.35 23.67 -16.85
CA GLU A 394 -5.96 23.70 -16.41
C GLU A 394 -5.41 22.34 -15.96
N ILE A 395 -6.22 21.55 -15.25
CA ILE A 395 -5.86 20.19 -14.80
C ILE A 395 -5.79 19.23 -15.99
N VAL A 396 -6.75 19.33 -16.92
CA VAL A 396 -6.80 18.50 -18.13
C VAL A 396 -5.59 18.79 -19.03
N ASP A 397 -5.28 20.07 -19.22
CA ASP A 397 -4.14 20.53 -20.01
C ASP A 397 -2.84 20.00 -19.40
N TYR A 398 -2.64 20.14 -18.08
CA TYR A 398 -1.44 19.60 -17.41
C TYR A 398 -1.38 18.07 -17.44
N SER A 399 -2.50 17.39 -17.29
CA SER A 399 -2.56 15.92 -17.42
C SER A 399 -2.14 15.47 -18.82
N THR A 400 -2.49 16.26 -19.85
CA THR A 400 -2.05 16.04 -21.24
C THR A 400 -0.55 16.28 -21.39
N VAL A 401 -0.02 17.36 -20.80
CA VAL A 401 1.42 17.65 -20.75
C VAL A 401 2.18 16.47 -20.11
N LEU A 402 1.73 15.96 -18.96
CA LEU A 402 2.32 14.78 -18.29
C LEU A 402 2.26 13.53 -19.17
N ALA A 403 1.10 13.24 -19.76
CA ALA A 403 0.91 12.05 -20.59
C ALA A 403 1.79 12.08 -21.86
N THR A 404 1.93 13.26 -22.48
CA THR A 404 2.64 13.41 -23.75
C THR A 404 4.16 13.56 -23.58
N LEU A 405 4.61 14.31 -22.56
CA LEU A 405 5.99 14.79 -22.46
C LEU A 405 6.78 14.22 -21.28
N SER A 406 6.14 13.84 -20.17
CA SER A 406 6.88 13.30 -19.01
C SER A 406 7.31 11.84 -19.24
N LEU A 407 8.46 11.47 -18.66
CA LEU A 407 8.98 10.10 -18.60
C LEU A 407 8.63 9.36 -17.29
N ASP A 408 7.81 9.96 -16.43
CA ASP A 408 7.38 9.37 -15.17
C ASP A 408 6.50 8.12 -15.36
N ASP A 409 6.34 7.37 -14.27
CA ASP A 409 5.47 6.20 -14.23
C ASP A 409 3.99 6.60 -14.34
N ALA A 410 3.16 5.67 -14.81
CA ALA A 410 1.76 5.94 -15.13
C ALA A 410 0.94 6.43 -13.94
N ASP A 411 1.23 5.94 -12.73
CA ASP A 411 0.56 6.32 -11.48
C ASP A 411 0.88 7.74 -11.03
N ILE A 412 2.08 8.25 -11.37
CA ILE A 412 2.48 9.63 -11.14
C ILE A 412 1.82 10.54 -12.17
N LYS A 413 1.83 10.15 -13.45
CA LYS A 413 1.21 10.90 -14.54
C LYS A 413 -0.29 11.06 -14.37
N SER A 414 -0.97 10.00 -13.94
CA SER A 414 -2.42 10.02 -13.72
C SER A 414 -2.84 10.73 -12.43
N ASN A 415 -1.87 11.12 -11.60
CA ASN A 415 -2.08 11.81 -10.32
C ASN A 415 -1.37 13.17 -10.28
N TRP A 416 -1.44 13.92 -11.39
CA TRP A 416 -0.93 15.29 -11.52
C TRP A 416 0.53 15.44 -11.07
N GLY A 417 1.36 14.44 -11.40
CA GLY A 417 2.79 14.47 -11.10
C GLY A 417 3.15 14.01 -9.69
N SER A 418 2.23 13.39 -8.93
CA SER A 418 2.51 12.96 -7.55
C SER A 418 2.29 11.47 -7.31
N ALA A 419 3.11 10.85 -6.47
CA ALA A 419 2.87 9.51 -5.96
C ALA A 419 1.96 9.48 -4.70
N GLY A 420 1.51 10.65 -4.22
CA GLY A 420 0.82 10.82 -2.95
C GLY A 420 1.78 10.95 -1.76
N LEU A 421 1.23 10.94 -0.54
CA LEU A 421 2.00 11.02 0.70
C LEU A 421 2.94 9.83 0.86
N THR A 422 4.17 10.16 1.23
CA THR A 422 5.21 9.21 1.63
C THR A 422 5.88 9.72 2.91
N SER A 423 6.81 8.97 3.48
CA SER A 423 7.62 9.41 4.62
C SER A 423 9.09 9.47 4.25
N VAL A 424 9.84 10.38 4.88
CA VAL A 424 11.30 10.47 4.68
C VAL A 424 11.99 9.13 4.99
N SER A 425 11.50 8.41 6.02
CA SER A 425 12.04 7.08 6.36
C SER A 425 11.82 6.08 5.23
N ASP A 426 10.66 6.06 4.60
CA ASP A 426 10.37 5.14 3.49
C ASP A 426 11.21 5.47 2.25
N LEU A 427 11.45 6.76 2.00
CA LEU A 427 12.26 7.19 0.87
C LEU A 427 13.71 6.67 0.97
N PHE A 428 14.34 6.80 2.13
CA PHE A 428 15.69 6.29 2.31
C PHE A 428 15.74 4.75 2.32
N LYS A 429 14.77 4.07 2.95
CA LYS A 429 14.68 2.59 2.94
C LYS A 429 14.55 2.02 1.54
N ALA A 430 13.80 2.68 0.65
CA ALA A 430 13.55 2.20 -0.70
C ALA A 430 14.79 2.30 -1.62
N GLY A 431 15.77 3.16 -1.30
CA GLY A 431 16.98 3.34 -2.10
C GLY A 431 16.76 4.07 -3.42
N GLY A 432 17.84 4.24 -4.20
CA GLY A 432 17.78 4.72 -5.59
C GLY A 432 17.23 6.14 -5.72
N ASP A 433 16.27 6.33 -6.63
CA ASP A 433 15.63 7.64 -6.87
C ASP A 433 14.89 8.17 -5.63
N ASN A 434 14.43 7.29 -4.74
CA ASN A 434 13.78 7.72 -3.51
C ASN A 434 14.79 8.33 -2.53
N THR A 435 16.01 7.81 -2.47
CA THR A 435 17.11 8.42 -1.71
C THR A 435 17.42 9.83 -2.23
N LEU A 436 17.40 10.04 -3.55
CA LEU A 436 17.58 11.38 -4.13
C LEU A 436 16.48 12.36 -3.72
N LYS A 437 15.21 11.91 -3.71
CA LYS A 437 14.08 12.71 -3.20
C LYS A 437 14.23 13.04 -1.72
N ALA A 438 14.73 12.10 -0.92
CA ALA A 438 15.01 12.32 0.50
C ALA A 438 16.08 13.41 0.70
N PHE A 439 17.16 13.38 -0.08
CA PHE A 439 18.18 14.43 -0.06
C PHE A 439 17.66 15.78 -0.59
N ALA A 440 16.76 15.78 -1.57
CA ALA A 440 16.11 17.01 -2.03
C ALA A 440 15.28 17.66 -0.91
N LYS A 441 14.60 16.85 -0.08
CA LYS A 441 13.90 17.33 1.13
C LYS A 441 14.86 17.82 2.21
N HIS A 442 15.94 17.07 2.45
CA HIS A 442 16.94 17.32 3.50
C HIS A 442 18.28 17.75 2.87
N LYS A 443 18.27 18.89 2.17
CA LYS A 443 19.45 19.42 1.49
C LYS A 443 20.61 19.73 2.44
N ASP A 444 20.30 19.97 3.71
CA ASP A 444 21.21 20.17 4.83
C ASP A 444 22.08 18.94 5.13
N ILE A 445 21.61 17.73 4.77
CA ILE A 445 22.43 16.52 4.82
C ILE A 445 23.58 16.62 3.81
N LEU A 446 23.30 17.12 2.61
CA LEU A 446 24.31 17.25 1.55
C LEU A 446 25.25 18.43 1.79
N ILE A 447 24.75 19.53 2.35
CA ILE A 447 25.47 20.80 2.49
C ILE A 447 25.23 21.40 3.88
N LYS A 448 26.28 21.45 4.71
CA LYS A 448 26.19 21.87 6.13
C LYS A 448 26.00 23.38 6.34
N ASP A 449 26.66 24.20 5.51
CA ASP A 449 26.72 25.66 5.71
C ASP A 449 25.90 26.43 4.68
N SER A 450 25.27 27.52 5.14
CA SER A 450 24.54 28.49 4.30
C SER A 450 25.39 29.23 3.27
N SER A 451 26.73 29.11 3.36
CA SER A 451 27.69 29.67 2.41
C SER A 451 27.79 28.86 1.10
N SER A 452 27.39 27.57 1.12
CA SER A 452 27.33 26.74 -0.08
C SER A 452 25.86 26.53 -0.44
N SER A 453 25.42 27.10 -1.56
CA SER A 453 24.09 26.87 -2.10
C SER A 453 24.10 25.69 -3.07
N LEU A 454 22.94 25.05 -3.24
CA LEU A 454 22.76 24.12 -4.37
C LEU A 454 23.05 24.89 -5.67
N LYS A 455 23.83 24.28 -6.56
CA LYS A 455 24.10 24.84 -7.89
C LYS A 455 22.80 25.13 -8.61
N GLU A 456 22.73 26.29 -9.26
CA GLU A 456 21.56 26.72 -10.02
C GLU A 456 21.74 26.40 -11.51
N VAL A 457 20.70 25.87 -12.16
CA VAL A 457 20.74 25.40 -13.56
C VAL A 457 19.63 26.04 -14.39
N ASP A 458 20.00 26.60 -15.54
CA ASP A 458 19.07 27.17 -16.54
C ASP A 458 18.62 26.14 -17.58
N LEU A 459 17.86 25.15 -17.12
CA LEU A 459 17.43 24.04 -17.96
C LEU A 459 16.59 24.50 -19.16
N PHE A 460 15.61 25.38 -18.93
CA PHE A 460 14.71 25.85 -19.97
C PHE A 460 15.38 26.83 -20.95
N GLY A 461 16.28 27.69 -20.47
CA GLY A 461 17.08 28.53 -21.35
C GLY A 461 17.97 27.72 -22.29
N GLU A 462 18.57 26.63 -21.80
CA GLU A 462 19.38 25.75 -22.64
C GLU A 462 18.54 24.95 -23.65
N LEU A 463 17.36 24.46 -23.26
CA LEU A 463 16.43 23.81 -24.20
C LEU A 463 16.01 24.75 -25.34
N GLU A 464 15.80 26.04 -25.07
CA GLU A 464 15.55 27.02 -26.13
C GLU A 464 16.77 27.21 -27.05
N LYS A 465 17.98 27.31 -26.50
CA LYS A 465 19.21 27.38 -27.32
C LYS A 465 19.38 26.16 -28.22
N ILE A 466 19.14 24.96 -27.68
CA ILE A 466 19.19 23.70 -28.42
C ILE A 466 18.19 23.74 -29.58
N ARG A 467 16.95 24.14 -29.31
CA ARG A 467 15.90 24.27 -30.34
C ARG A 467 16.34 25.21 -31.46
N GLN A 468 16.83 26.40 -31.10
CA GLN A 468 17.31 27.40 -32.07
C GLN A 468 18.50 26.89 -32.90
N ASN A 469 19.42 26.16 -32.28
CA ASN A 469 20.56 25.56 -33.00
C ASN A 469 20.12 24.48 -33.98
N ILE A 470 19.13 23.65 -33.64
CA ILE A 470 18.54 22.67 -34.57
C ILE A 470 17.87 23.40 -35.74
N ILE A 471 17.02 24.40 -35.45
CA ILE A 471 16.34 25.20 -36.49
C ILE A 471 17.35 25.79 -37.46
N LYS A 472 18.41 26.43 -36.94
CA LYS A 472 19.47 27.04 -37.75
C LYS A 472 20.25 26.01 -38.57
N THR A 473 20.63 24.88 -37.96
CA THR A 473 21.45 23.86 -38.62
C THR A 473 20.72 23.18 -39.79
N PHE A 474 19.42 22.98 -39.67
CA PHE A 474 18.59 22.33 -40.68
C PHE A 474 17.75 23.31 -41.51
N ASN A 475 18.03 24.62 -41.41
CA ASN A 475 17.34 25.69 -42.13
C ASN A 475 15.80 25.59 -42.04
N LEU A 476 15.28 25.30 -40.85
CA LEU A 476 13.83 25.23 -40.62
C LEU A 476 13.24 26.64 -40.51
N THR A 477 12.07 26.86 -41.11
CA THR A 477 11.36 28.14 -40.98
C THR A 477 10.65 28.20 -39.63
N ASP A 478 11.19 28.97 -38.66
CA ASP A 478 10.52 29.16 -37.36
C ASP A 478 9.21 29.94 -37.53
N VAL A 479 8.14 29.42 -36.93
CA VAL A 479 6.78 29.95 -37.09
C VAL A 479 6.56 31.21 -36.25
N LYS A 480 7.37 31.47 -35.22
CA LYS A 480 7.12 32.48 -34.17
C LYS A 480 6.78 33.88 -34.71
N ASN A 481 7.44 34.32 -35.79
CA ASN A 481 7.20 35.64 -36.40
C ASN A 481 6.13 35.64 -37.50
N SER A 482 5.70 34.45 -37.95
CA SER A 482 4.77 34.28 -39.06
C SER A 482 3.31 34.07 -38.63
N LEU A 483 3.02 34.14 -37.32
CA LEU A 483 1.69 33.95 -36.75
C LEU A 483 0.89 35.24 -36.60
N THR A 484 1.55 36.40 -36.68
CA THR A 484 0.89 37.70 -36.57
C THR A 484 -0.15 37.87 -37.68
N GLY A 485 -1.41 38.12 -37.32
CA GLY A 485 -2.51 38.32 -38.27
C GLY A 485 -3.14 37.05 -38.86
N LYS A 486 -2.66 35.85 -38.49
CA LYS A 486 -3.27 34.58 -38.89
C LYS A 486 -4.49 34.22 -38.05
N ASN A 487 -5.46 33.53 -38.64
CA ASN A 487 -6.56 32.91 -37.88
C ASN A 487 -6.11 31.59 -37.22
N GLN A 488 -6.95 31.01 -36.36
CA GLN A 488 -6.61 29.79 -35.61
C GLN A 488 -6.24 28.61 -36.52
N ALA A 489 -6.99 28.38 -37.60
CA ALA A 489 -6.77 27.24 -38.50
C ALA A 489 -5.45 27.39 -39.27
N GLU A 490 -5.14 28.60 -39.75
CA GLU A 490 -3.88 28.93 -40.41
C GLU A 490 -2.68 28.77 -39.48
N ALA A 491 -2.83 29.22 -38.23
CA ALA A 491 -1.78 29.09 -37.24
C ALA A 491 -1.55 27.64 -36.81
N GLN A 492 -2.62 26.85 -36.61
CA GLN A 492 -2.52 25.42 -36.34
C GLN A 492 -1.84 24.68 -37.50
N THR A 493 -2.16 25.05 -38.75
CA THR A 493 -1.50 24.48 -39.94
C THR A 493 -0.02 24.82 -39.95
N ALA A 494 0.34 26.10 -39.75
CA ALA A 494 1.74 26.53 -39.75
C ALA A 494 2.57 25.87 -38.63
N ILE A 495 2.01 25.75 -37.42
CA ILE A 495 2.63 25.01 -36.32
C ILE A 495 2.77 23.52 -36.65
N GLY A 496 1.72 22.93 -37.24
CA GLY A 496 1.71 21.53 -37.67
C GLY A 496 2.79 21.24 -38.71
N ASP A 497 2.98 22.12 -39.68
CA ASP A 497 4.00 21.96 -40.72
C ASP A 497 5.42 22.13 -40.19
N PHE A 498 5.65 23.07 -39.27
CA PHE A 498 6.93 23.14 -38.54
C PHE A 498 7.20 21.88 -37.73
N ASN A 499 6.22 21.39 -36.97
CA ASN A 499 6.37 20.17 -36.18
C ASN A 499 6.62 18.95 -37.08
N LYS A 500 6.00 18.86 -38.27
CA LYS A 500 6.29 17.81 -39.27
C LYS A 500 7.71 17.93 -39.82
N ALA A 501 8.17 19.13 -40.17
CA ALA A 501 9.53 19.35 -40.65
C ALA A 501 10.57 18.98 -39.60
N LEU A 502 10.35 19.40 -38.35
CA LEU A 502 11.21 19.04 -37.22
C LEU A 502 11.14 17.53 -36.93
N LYS A 503 9.96 16.90 -37.03
CA LYS A 503 9.83 15.44 -36.91
C LYS A 503 10.69 14.73 -37.95
N LYS A 504 10.69 15.20 -39.21
CA LYS A 504 11.50 14.64 -40.29
C LYS A 504 13.00 14.70 -39.96
N VAL A 505 13.47 15.81 -39.39
CA VAL A 505 14.87 15.97 -38.95
C VAL A 505 15.27 14.89 -37.95
N PHE A 506 14.38 14.51 -37.02
CA PHE A 506 14.67 13.46 -36.05
C PHE A 506 14.48 12.03 -36.61
N ASP A 507 13.42 11.79 -37.38
CA ASP A 507 12.99 10.44 -37.77
C ASP A 507 13.72 9.92 -39.01
N ASP A 508 14.07 10.80 -39.95
CA ASP A 508 14.81 10.43 -41.16
C ASP A 508 16.34 10.47 -40.92
N ALA A 509 16.75 10.55 -39.65
CA ALA A 509 18.15 10.61 -39.26
C ALA A 509 18.90 9.32 -39.66
N SER A 510 20.03 9.48 -40.35
CA SER A 510 20.85 8.35 -40.79
C SER A 510 22.31 8.56 -40.42
N ASP A 511 22.85 7.68 -39.57
CA ASP A 511 24.28 7.66 -39.25
C ASP A 511 25.15 7.32 -40.48
N VAL A 512 24.61 6.54 -41.43
CA VAL A 512 25.33 6.15 -42.65
C VAL A 512 25.39 7.31 -43.65
N LYS A 513 24.25 7.95 -43.91
CA LYS A 513 24.18 9.07 -44.87
C LYS A 513 24.59 10.42 -44.28
N LYS A 514 24.71 10.50 -42.94
CA LYS A 514 24.91 11.75 -42.19
C LYS A 514 23.82 12.78 -42.51
N GLU A 515 22.58 12.32 -42.52
CA GLU A 515 21.37 13.13 -42.78
C GLU A 515 20.55 13.25 -41.49
N GLY A 516 19.80 14.35 -41.34
CA GLY A 516 18.97 14.61 -40.16
C GLY A 516 19.76 14.76 -38.87
N LEU A 517 19.14 14.45 -37.73
CA LEU A 517 19.76 14.49 -36.40
C LEU A 517 20.38 13.13 -36.04
N TRP A 518 21.33 12.67 -36.87
CA TRP A 518 22.09 11.44 -36.63
C TRP A 518 22.90 11.52 -35.34
N SER A 519 23.46 10.42 -34.88
CA SER A 519 24.00 10.25 -33.52
C SER A 519 25.05 11.29 -33.14
N ASP A 520 26.01 11.62 -34.01
CA ASP A 520 27.01 12.65 -33.70
C ASP A 520 26.40 14.05 -33.63
N LYS A 521 25.48 14.39 -34.55
CA LYS A 521 24.79 15.69 -34.51
C LYS A 521 23.83 15.82 -33.34
N PHE A 522 23.15 14.73 -32.98
CA PHE A 522 22.36 14.67 -31.76
C PHE A 522 23.24 14.91 -30.53
N ASN A 523 24.42 14.28 -30.49
CA ASN A 523 25.35 14.48 -29.38
C ASN A 523 25.84 15.93 -29.31
N GLU A 524 26.23 16.50 -30.45
CA GLU A 524 26.72 17.88 -30.58
C GLU A 524 25.66 18.92 -30.20
N LEU A 525 24.46 18.81 -30.76
CA LEU A 525 23.43 19.83 -30.67
C LEU A 525 22.53 19.68 -29.43
N VAL A 526 22.43 18.48 -28.85
CA VAL A 526 21.50 18.20 -27.74
C VAL A 526 22.25 17.67 -26.51
N ALA A 527 22.90 16.51 -26.64
CA ALA A 527 23.37 15.77 -25.46
C ALA A 527 24.50 16.51 -24.74
N LYS A 528 25.47 17.06 -25.48
CA LYS A 528 26.61 17.78 -24.93
C LYS A 528 26.20 19.09 -24.23
N PRO A 529 25.39 19.99 -24.83
CA PRO A 529 24.89 21.17 -24.14
C PRO A 529 24.13 20.84 -22.85
N LEU A 530 23.24 19.84 -22.87
CA LEU A 530 22.51 19.43 -21.66
C LEU A 530 23.43 18.82 -20.60
N THR A 531 24.43 18.05 -20.99
CA THR A 531 25.41 17.46 -20.06
C THR A 531 26.25 18.54 -19.37
N GLN A 532 26.69 19.55 -20.14
CA GLN A 532 27.50 20.66 -19.65
C GLN A 532 26.77 21.56 -18.63
N LEU A 533 25.44 21.57 -18.61
CA LEU A 533 24.67 22.25 -17.56
C LEU A 533 24.91 21.67 -16.17
N PHE A 534 25.16 20.36 -16.10
CA PHE A 534 25.25 19.62 -14.84
C PHE A 534 26.69 19.26 -14.49
N GLU A 535 27.59 19.17 -15.48
CA GLU A 535 28.98 18.80 -15.28
C GLU A 535 29.87 20.03 -15.02
N THR A 536 30.50 20.08 -13.85
CA THR A 536 31.54 21.06 -13.49
C THR A 536 32.79 20.30 -13.09
N ASP A 537 33.95 20.64 -13.67
CA ASP A 537 35.23 19.99 -13.39
C ASP A 537 35.18 18.45 -13.52
N GLY A 538 34.39 17.97 -14.48
CA GLY A 538 34.26 16.55 -14.74
C GLY A 538 33.34 15.79 -13.77
N LYS A 539 32.62 16.49 -12.88
CA LYS A 539 31.71 15.92 -11.87
C LYS A 539 30.32 16.54 -11.95
N ILE A 540 29.31 15.81 -11.48
CA ILE A 540 27.92 16.25 -11.35
C ILE A 540 27.52 16.32 -9.88
N ASN A 541 26.61 17.22 -9.54
CA ASN A 541 25.80 17.12 -8.33
C ASN A 541 24.57 16.24 -8.59
N THR A 542 23.90 15.75 -7.55
CA THR A 542 22.65 14.98 -7.69
C THR A 542 21.38 15.81 -7.56
N VAL A 543 21.49 16.94 -6.88
CA VAL A 543 20.40 17.87 -6.58
C VAL A 543 20.87 19.28 -6.96
N TYR A 544 20.01 20.01 -7.68
CA TYR A 544 20.23 21.38 -8.14
C TYR A 544 19.01 22.23 -7.85
N LYS A 545 19.20 23.55 -7.87
CA LYS A 545 18.10 24.51 -7.93
C LYS A 545 17.78 24.83 -9.39
N LEU A 546 16.51 24.90 -9.75
CA LEU A 546 16.11 25.39 -11.06
C LEU A 546 16.19 26.93 -11.08
N LYS A 547 16.84 27.50 -12.09
CA LYS A 547 16.89 28.95 -12.30
C LYS A 547 15.50 29.54 -12.52
N ASP A 548 15.29 30.77 -12.05
CA ASP A 548 14.02 31.49 -12.12
C ASP A 548 12.84 30.77 -11.43
N SER A 549 13.13 29.81 -10.55
CA SER A 549 12.15 29.15 -9.68
C SER A 549 12.63 29.15 -8.23
N GLN A 550 11.75 29.53 -7.30
CA GLN A 550 12.12 29.62 -5.88
C GLN A 550 12.05 28.26 -5.17
N ASP A 551 11.17 27.37 -5.61
CA ASP A 551 10.78 26.15 -4.89
C ASP A 551 10.94 24.86 -5.72
N THR A 552 11.45 24.96 -6.95
CA THR A 552 11.68 23.80 -7.82
C THR A 552 13.14 23.37 -7.78
N LEU A 553 13.34 22.10 -7.44
CA LEU A 553 14.63 21.42 -7.49
C LEU A 553 14.73 20.58 -8.75
N ILE A 554 15.95 20.30 -9.18
CA ILE A 554 16.25 19.30 -10.21
C ILE A 554 17.00 18.16 -9.56
N VAL A 555 16.54 16.94 -9.82
CA VAL A 555 17.16 15.70 -9.40
C VAL A 555 17.53 14.86 -10.63
N LEU A 556 18.76 14.36 -10.68
CA LEU A 556 19.21 13.46 -11.74
C LEU A 556 18.84 12.01 -11.38
N SER A 557 17.65 11.59 -11.80
CA SER A 557 17.04 10.29 -11.48
C SER A 557 17.35 9.21 -12.52
N SER A 558 16.97 7.98 -12.24
CA SER A 558 17.02 6.88 -13.21
C SER A 558 16.09 7.06 -14.41
N LYS A 559 15.10 7.97 -14.32
CA LYS A 559 14.21 8.34 -15.42
C LYS A 559 14.75 9.51 -16.25
N GLY A 560 15.64 10.31 -15.68
CA GLY A 560 16.34 11.41 -16.35
C GLY A 560 16.42 12.67 -15.50
N ILE A 561 16.28 13.83 -16.13
CA ILE A 561 16.32 15.13 -15.46
C ILE A 561 14.93 15.39 -14.86
N THR A 562 14.79 15.20 -13.56
CA THR A 562 13.50 15.29 -12.87
C THR A 562 13.34 16.62 -12.16
N LEU A 563 12.35 17.41 -12.56
CA LEU A 563 11.87 18.57 -11.79
C LEU A 563 11.13 18.05 -10.56
N LEU A 564 11.35 18.67 -9.41
CA LEU A 564 10.81 18.23 -8.13
C LEU A 564 10.38 19.44 -7.28
N LYS A 565 9.13 19.47 -6.86
CA LYS A 565 8.63 20.33 -5.78
C LYS A 565 8.38 19.47 -4.54
N VAL A 566 8.77 19.98 -3.38
CA VAL A 566 8.71 19.26 -2.09
C VAL A 566 7.83 20.03 -1.11
N ASN A 567 6.71 19.43 -0.70
CA ASN A 567 5.80 20.00 0.28
C ASN A 567 5.83 19.13 1.55
N ASP A 568 6.11 19.73 2.70
CA ASP A 568 5.94 19.10 4.02
C ASP A 568 4.69 19.65 4.72
N LEU A 569 4.29 19.05 5.84
CA LEU A 569 3.11 19.50 6.60
C LEU A 569 3.18 20.97 7.02
N ASN A 570 4.37 21.50 7.33
CA ASN A 570 4.53 22.90 7.73
C ASN A 570 4.21 23.87 6.58
N SER A 571 4.50 23.47 5.34
CA SER A 571 4.10 24.24 4.16
C SER A 571 2.58 24.33 4.00
N PHE A 572 1.81 23.32 4.45
CA PHE A 572 0.34 23.34 4.40
C PHE A 572 -0.28 24.18 5.52
N ALA A 573 0.35 24.24 6.70
CA ALA A 573 -0.17 24.98 7.86
C ALA A 573 -0.34 26.49 7.61
N LYS A 574 0.40 27.09 6.67
CA LYS A 574 0.28 28.53 6.38
C LYS A 574 -1.07 28.95 5.77
N ASN A 575 -1.87 28.00 5.29
CA ASN A 575 -3.09 28.27 4.51
C ASN A 575 -4.39 27.77 5.19
N ASN A 576 -4.32 27.23 6.43
CA ASN A 576 -5.46 26.63 7.13
C ASN A 576 -5.91 27.46 8.34
N SER A 577 -7.17 27.31 8.75
CA SER A 577 -7.73 27.99 9.94
C SER A 577 -7.36 27.28 11.26
N ASP A 578 -7.09 25.97 11.20
CA ASP A 578 -6.51 25.16 12.28
C ASP A 578 -5.13 24.68 11.79
N ASN A 579 -4.07 25.26 12.36
CA ASN A 579 -2.68 25.05 11.93
C ASN A 579 -2.06 23.73 12.44
N SER A 580 -2.85 22.83 13.03
CA SER A 580 -2.36 21.53 13.49
C SER A 580 -2.07 20.57 12.32
N HIS A 581 -1.01 19.76 12.48
CA HIS A 581 -0.69 18.71 11.51
C HIS A 581 -1.81 17.68 11.40
N GLU A 582 -2.53 17.42 12.48
CA GLU A 582 -3.69 16.54 12.49
C GLU A 582 -4.83 17.07 11.61
N ALA A 583 -5.12 18.38 11.67
CA ALA A 583 -6.14 19.00 10.83
C ALA A 583 -5.78 18.89 9.35
N ILE A 584 -4.51 19.10 9.00
CA ILE A 584 -4.01 18.96 7.62
C ILE A 584 -4.23 17.53 7.10
N ILE A 585 -3.90 16.50 7.88
CA ILE A 585 -4.12 15.10 7.47
C ILE A 585 -5.62 14.80 7.32
N LYS A 586 -6.47 15.30 8.22
CA LYS A 586 -7.93 15.16 8.09
C LYS A 586 -8.44 15.81 6.80
N GLU A 587 -7.94 17.00 6.48
CA GLU A 587 -8.29 17.71 5.25
C GLU A 587 -7.84 16.95 4.00
N MET A 588 -6.62 16.40 3.99
CA MET A 588 -6.15 15.56 2.88
C MET A 588 -7.07 14.35 2.66
N ILE A 589 -7.52 13.69 3.73
CA ILE A 589 -8.48 12.57 3.64
C ILE A 589 -9.83 13.04 3.09
N ARG A 590 -10.32 14.19 3.56
CA ARG A 590 -11.56 14.82 3.05
C ARG A 590 -11.46 15.13 1.56
N ASN A 591 -10.34 15.70 1.13
CA ASN A 591 -10.08 16.10 -0.24
C ASN A 591 -9.97 14.88 -1.16
N ASP A 592 -9.28 13.82 -0.72
CA ASP A 592 -9.23 12.53 -1.43
C ASP A 592 -10.65 11.97 -1.64
N PHE A 593 -11.49 11.98 -0.61
CA PHE A 593 -12.87 11.50 -0.71
C PHE A 593 -13.71 12.36 -1.66
N LEU A 594 -13.61 13.69 -1.54
CA LEU A 594 -14.33 14.63 -2.39
C LEU A 594 -13.99 14.43 -3.87
N ILE A 595 -12.69 14.43 -4.21
CA ILE A 595 -12.21 14.25 -5.58
C ILE A 595 -12.61 12.88 -6.12
N SER A 596 -12.52 11.82 -5.32
CA SER A 596 -12.94 10.46 -5.73
C SER A 596 -14.39 10.38 -6.16
N ASN A 597 -15.28 11.08 -5.44
CA ASN A 597 -16.71 11.02 -5.70
C ASN A 597 -17.14 12.02 -6.79
N LYS A 598 -16.48 13.17 -6.86
CA LYS A 598 -16.74 14.22 -7.85
C LYS A 598 -16.26 13.82 -9.24
N TYR A 599 -15.10 13.17 -9.32
CA TYR A 599 -14.43 12.81 -10.57
C TYR A 599 -14.21 11.30 -10.66
N GLN A 600 -15.25 10.55 -11.01
CA GLN A 600 -15.17 9.07 -11.10
C GLN A 600 -14.13 8.57 -12.12
N ALA A 601 -13.78 9.38 -13.12
CA ALA A 601 -12.75 9.08 -14.12
C ALA A 601 -11.32 9.49 -13.69
N ALA A 602 -11.16 10.23 -12.59
CA ALA A 602 -9.85 10.63 -12.07
C ALA A 602 -9.20 9.45 -11.32
N ASN A 603 -8.55 8.58 -12.10
CA ASN A 603 -7.81 7.44 -11.61
C ASN A 603 -6.39 7.86 -11.21
N GLY A 604 -6.10 7.92 -9.91
CA GLY A 604 -4.79 8.28 -9.37
C GLY A 604 -4.72 8.03 -7.87
N LYS A 605 -3.50 8.01 -7.31
CA LYS A 605 -3.25 7.76 -5.88
C LYS A 605 -3.78 8.86 -4.96
N LYS A 606 -3.99 10.07 -5.47
CA LYS A 606 -4.36 11.29 -4.72
C LYS A 606 -3.35 11.56 -3.59
N TYR A 607 -3.76 12.11 -2.44
CA TYR A 607 -2.86 12.15 -1.27
C TYR A 607 -2.60 10.75 -0.71
N ASN A 608 -3.54 9.82 -0.83
CA ASN A 608 -3.49 8.47 -0.25
C ASN A 608 -3.41 8.48 1.29
N ALA A 609 -3.89 9.54 1.93
CA ALA A 609 -3.66 9.81 3.35
C ALA A 609 -4.28 8.75 4.27
N LEU A 610 -5.53 8.34 4.00
CA LEU A 610 -6.24 7.34 4.81
C LEU A 610 -5.48 6.00 4.85
N ASN A 611 -4.96 5.57 3.70
CA ASN A 611 -4.22 4.30 3.60
C ASN A 611 -2.89 4.36 4.35
N GLN A 612 -2.20 5.50 4.37
CA GLN A 612 -0.97 5.65 5.16
C GLN A 612 -1.27 5.64 6.66
N VAL A 613 -2.30 6.38 7.09
CA VAL A 613 -2.74 6.45 8.48
C VAL A 613 -3.20 5.08 9.00
N ASN A 614 -3.96 4.31 8.20
CA ASN A 614 -4.47 2.98 8.56
C ASN A 614 -3.39 1.92 8.80
N LYS A 615 -2.26 2.01 8.10
CA LYS A 615 -1.15 1.06 8.28
C LYS A 615 -0.43 1.24 9.61
N SER A 616 -0.58 2.39 10.26
CA SER A 616 0.26 2.76 11.39
C SER A 616 -0.06 1.97 12.67
N LEU A 617 -1.33 1.67 12.96
CA LEU A 617 -1.77 1.02 14.21
C LEU A 617 -2.19 -0.46 14.06
N SER A 618 -2.22 -1.00 12.85
CA SER A 618 -2.79 -2.32 12.56
C SER A 618 -1.80 -3.49 12.64
N THR A 619 -0.53 -3.23 12.97
CA THR A 619 0.49 -4.28 13.15
C THR A 619 0.25 -5.07 14.44
N PRO A 620 0.58 -6.37 14.49
CA PRO A 620 0.36 -7.21 15.69
C PRO A 620 0.91 -6.61 16.98
N GLU A 621 2.11 -6.05 16.92
CA GLU A 621 2.82 -5.49 18.06
C GLU A 621 2.19 -4.19 18.55
N ASN A 622 1.65 -3.36 17.65
CA ASN A 622 0.91 -2.15 18.01
C ASN A 622 -0.46 -2.49 18.61
N VAL A 623 -1.15 -3.48 18.03
CA VAL A 623 -2.41 -4.01 18.58
C VAL A 623 -2.18 -4.55 20.00
N LEU A 624 -1.13 -5.35 20.20
CA LEU A 624 -0.75 -5.85 21.53
C LEU A 624 -0.36 -4.72 22.49
N ASN A 625 0.41 -3.72 22.05
CA ASN A 625 0.80 -2.58 22.89
C ASN A 625 -0.42 -1.79 23.40
N VAL A 626 -1.45 -1.64 22.56
CA VAL A 626 -2.73 -1.03 22.97
C VAL A 626 -3.47 -1.94 23.93
N LEU A 627 -3.64 -3.22 23.59
CA LEU A 627 -4.42 -4.17 24.37
C LEU A 627 -3.85 -4.50 25.73
N LEU A 628 -2.53 -4.65 25.84
CA LEU A 628 -1.84 -4.95 27.10
C LEU A 628 -1.89 -3.78 28.09
N LYS A 629 -2.43 -2.62 27.71
CA LYS A 629 -2.77 -1.53 28.63
C LYS A 629 -4.21 -1.64 29.16
N GLU A 630 -5.08 -2.39 28.49
CA GLU A 630 -6.47 -2.62 28.91
C GLU A 630 -6.56 -3.69 30.02
N GLN A 631 -7.14 -3.32 31.17
CA GLN A 631 -7.31 -4.27 32.27
C GLN A 631 -8.24 -5.44 31.91
N SER A 632 -9.26 -5.20 31.09
CA SER A 632 -10.18 -6.23 30.61
C SER A 632 -9.48 -7.29 29.75
N PHE A 633 -8.52 -6.88 28.92
CA PHE A 633 -7.73 -7.82 28.14
C PHE A 633 -6.74 -8.60 29.01
N LYS A 634 -6.06 -7.94 29.95
CA LYS A 634 -5.20 -8.63 30.94
C LYS A 634 -5.97 -9.71 31.69
N ASN A 635 -7.19 -9.40 32.15
CA ASN A 635 -8.05 -10.36 32.84
C ASN A 635 -8.51 -11.49 31.91
N TYR A 636 -8.80 -11.19 30.64
CA TYR A 636 -9.10 -12.21 29.63
C TYR A 636 -7.93 -13.18 29.45
N LEU A 637 -6.70 -12.66 29.28
CA LEU A 637 -5.48 -13.46 29.13
C LEU A 637 -5.24 -14.36 30.35
N LYS A 638 -5.37 -13.82 31.57
CA LYS A 638 -5.24 -14.61 32.83
C LYS A 638 -6.23 -15.77 32.94
N ASN A 639 -7.32 -15.75 32.16
CA ASN A 639 -8.26 -16.87 32.10
C ASN A 639 -7.92 -17.91 31.03
N GLN A 640 -6.99 -17.61 30.12
CA GLN A 640 -6.54 -18.52 29.08
C GLN A 640 -5.42 -19.44 29.58
N ASN A 641 -5.33 -20.63 28.99
CA ASN A 641 -4.20 -21.53 29.21
C ASN A 641 -2.96 -20.98 28.51
N ASN A 642 -1.85 -20.87 29.26
CA ASN A 642 -0.54 -20.58 28.72
C ASN A 642 0.10 -21.89 28.25
N ILE A 643 0.12 -22.11 26.92
CA ILE A 643 0.67 -23.32 26.30
C ILE A 643 2.20 -23.41 26.41
N TYR A 644 2.86 -22.31 26.82
CA TYR A 644 4.30 -22.18 26.98
C TYR A 644 4.72 -22.07 28.44
N ALA A 645 3.81 -22.26 29.40
CA ALA A 645 4.14 -22.23 30.82
C ALA A 645 5.18 -23.30 31.16
N LEU A 646 6.24 -22.90 31.87
CA LEU A 646 7.29 -23.79 32.35
C LEU A 646 7.25 -23.88 33.88
N ASP A 647 7.49 -25.06 34.43
CA ASP A 647 7.71 -25.26 35.86
C ASP A 647 9.10 -24.80 36.30
N ASN A 648 9.38 -24.87 37.61
CA ASN A 648 10.67 -24.47 38.18
C ASN A 648 11.87 -25.30 37.65
N ASN A 649 11.61 -26.44 36.99
CA ASN A 649 12.62 -27.31 36.39
C ASN A 649 12.74 -27.11 34.88
N GLY A 650 12.05 -26.11 34.30
CA GLY A 650 12.07 -25.81 32.87
C GLY A 650 11.27 -26.79 31.99
N LYS A 651 10.35 -27.57 32.57
CA LYS A 651 9.45 -28.48 31.85
C LYS A 651 8.09 -27.84 31.63
N LEU A 652 7.35 -28.25 30.61
CA LEU A 652 6.00 -27.73 30.36
C LEU A 652 5.07 -28.01 31.55
N ALA A 653 4.36 -26.98 31.96
CA ALA A 653 3.32 -27.03 32.98
C ALA A 653 1.94 -26.93 32.29
N PRO A 654 1.37 -28.05 31.79
CA PRO A 654 0.12 -28.02 31.04
C PRO A 654 -1.05 -27.53 31.89
N LYS A 655 -2.01 -26.84 31.27
CA LYS A 655 -3.20 -26.24 31.91
C LYS A 655 -2.89 -25.11 32.91
N THR A 656 -1.65 -24.64 32.98
CA THR A 656 -1.31 -23.42 33.70
C THR A 656 -1.90 -22.23 32.95
N LYS A 657 -2.52 -21.30 33.68
CA LYS A 657 -3.05 -20.06 33.10
C LYS A 657 -1.99 -18.96 33.13
N TYR A 658 -2.17 -17.94 32.29
CA TYR A 658 -1.31 -16.76 32.36
C TYR A 658 -1.38 -16.08 33.74
N ASN A 659 -0.23 -15.65 34.25
CA ASN A 659 -0.12 -14.91 35.51
C ASN A 659 0.49 -13.50 35.29
N ASP A 660 0.65 -12.71 36.35
CA ASP A 660 1.19 -11.34 36.24
C ASP A 660 2.65 -11.28 35.76
N LYS A 661 3.47 -12.28 36.10
CA LYS A 661 4.85 -12.39 35.61
C LYS A 661 4.85 -12.63 34.10
N ASP A 662 4.03 -13.57 33.62
CA ASP A 662 3.90 -13.85 32.19
C ASP A 662 3.47 -12.60 31.41
N LEU A 663 2.52 -11.82 31.96
CA LEU A 663 2.07 -10.57 31.34
C LEU A 663 3.17 -9.50 31.31
N ALA A 664 3.96 -9.38 32.37
CA ALA A 664 5.09 -8.45 32.41
C ALA A 664 6.15 -8.83 31.36
N GLU A 665 6.47 -10.12 31.24
CA GLU A 665 7.39 -10.65 30.22
C GLU A 665 6.87 -10.38 28.80
N ILE A 666 5.57 -10.62 28.54
CA ILE A 666 4.95 -10.31 27.24
C ILE A 666 5.04 -8.80 26.91
N ILE A 667 4.79 -7.92 27.88
CA ILE A 667 4.90 -6.47 27.70
C ILE A 667 6.34 -6.08 27.38
N GLU A 668 7.31 -6.62 28.11
CA GLU A 668 8.73 -6.37 27.89
C GLU A 668 9.18 -6.85 26.51
N MET A 669 8.81 -8.09 26.12
CA MET A 669 9.10 -8.64 24.81
C MET A 669 8.49 -7.77 23.69
N ASN A 670 7.23 -7.35 23.83
CA ASN A 670 6.57 -6.51 22.83
C ASN A 670 7.25 -5.15 22.69
N ASN A 671 7.60 -4.51 23.82
CA ASN A 671 8.33 -3.23 23.81
C ASN A 671 9.73 -3.39 23.20
N SER A 672 10.43 -4.49 23.51
CA SER A 672 11.72 -4.82 22.90
C SER A 672 11.61 -4.98 21.39
N ILE A 673 10.56 -5.66 20.88
CA ILE A 673 10.34 -5.79 19.44
C ILE A 673 10.01 -4.44 18.79
N LEU A 674 9.15 -3.63 19.40
CA LEU A 674 8.84 -2.28 18.89
C LEU A 674 10.12 -1.43 18.79
N ASN A 675 10.92 -1.37 19.86
CA ASN A 675 12.21 -0.68 19.85
C ASN A 675 13.18 -1.29 18.82
N SER A 676 13.21 -2.61 18.70
CA SER A 676 14.03 -3.33 17.72
C SER A 676 13.61 -3.02 16.29
N PHE A 677 12.31 -2.81 16.01
CA PHE A 677 11.86 -2.38 14.70
C PHE A 677 12.32 -0.97 14.36
N GLU A 678 12.39 -0.07 15.33
CA GLU A 678 12.94 1.27 15.12
C GLU A 678 14.44 1.23 14.82
N ILE A 679 15.20 0.47 15.62
CA ILE A 679 16.64 0.28 15.45
C ILE A 679 16.93 -0.42 14.12
N LYS A 680 16.23 -1.52 13.83
CA LYS A 680 16.34 -2.25 12.56
C LYS A 680 15.95 -1.37 11.39
N SER A 681 14.87 -0.58 11.51
CA SER A 681 14.48 0.38 10.49
C SER A 681 15.57 1.41 10.21
N ALA A 682 16.26 1.89 11.25
CA ALA A 682 17.38 2.80 11.09
C ALA A 682 18.60 2.12 10.46
N TYR A 683 18.91 0.89 10.86
CA TYR A 683 20.01 0.09 10.31
C TYR A 683 19.79 -0.31 8.85
N ASP A 684 18.59 -0.80 8.52
CA ASP A 684 18.22 -1.16 7.13
C ASP A 684 18.28 0.08 6.23
N LEU A 685 17.88 1.23 6.77
CA LEU A 685 17.97 2.52 6.11
C LEU A 685 19.43 2.91 5.85
N THR A 686 20.31 2.86 6.85
CA THR A 686 21.73 3.18 6.63
C THR A 686 22.35 2.21 5.64
N LYS A 687 22.08 0.91 5.72
CA LYS A 687 22.66 -0.09 4.81
C LYS A 687 22.25 0.11 3.35
N ALA A 688 20.98 0.38 3.07
CA ALA A 688 20.49 0.59 1.71
C ALA A 688 21.09 1.85 1.08
N VAL A 689 21.14 2.94 1.85
CA VAL A 689 21.69 4.22 1.41
C VAL A 689 23.21 4.15 1.30
N ASP A 690 23.90 3.51 2.24
CA ASP A 690 25.36 3.34 2.24
C ASP A 690 25.84 2.61 0.99
N LYS A 691 25.18 1.51 0.61
CA LYS A 691 25.54 0.81 -0.63
C LYS A 691 25.40 1.74 -1.84
N TRP A 692 24.27 2.42 -1.95
CA TRP A 692 23.98 3.33 -3.06
C TRP A 692 24.97 4.52 -3.11
N MET A 693 25.33 5.09 -1.96
CA MET A 693 26.30 6.18 -1.86
C MET A 693 27.71 5.69 -2.18
N LYS A 694 28.08 4.48 -1.75
CA LYS A 694 29.38 3.88 -2.04
C LYS A 694 29.56 3.65 -3.53
N ASP A 695 28.54 3.12 -4.21
CA ASP A 695 28.56 2.93 -5.67
C ASP A 695 28.79 4.25 -6.43
N ARG A 696 28.20 5.36 -5.95
CA ARG A 696 28.38 6.71 -6.52
C ARG A 696 29.74 7.32 -6.19
N ALA A 697 30.19 7.18 -4.94
CA ALA A 697 31.48 7.70 -4.48
C ALA A 697 32.66 7.00 -5.19
N GLU A 698 32.59 5.68 -5.35
CA GLU A 698 33.55 4.89 -6.13
C GLU A 698 33.52 5.24 -7.62
N GLY A 699 32.36 5.66 -8.12
CA GLY A 699 32.19 6.17 -9.48
C GLY A 699 32.92 7.48 -9.77
N LYS A 700 33.33 8.22 -8.73
CA LYS A 700 34.06 9.51 -8.77
C LYS A 700 33.43 10.61 -9.64
N TYR A 701 32.20 10.41 -10.10
CA TYR A 701 31.48 11.34 -10.95
C TYR A 701 30.54 12.24 -10.14
N ASP A 702 30.10 11.78 -8.97
CA ASP A 702 29.22 12.52 -8.08
C ASP A 702 30.04 13.38 -7.11
N SER A 703 29.79 14.68 -7.09
CA SER A 703 30.54 15.65 -6.28
C SER A 703 30.17 15.60 -4.80
N PHE A 704 28.98 15.11 -4.45
CA PHE A 704 28.52 15.09 -3.06
C PHE A 704 29.14 13.97 -2.24
N PHE A 705 29.69 12.94 -2.88
CA PHE A 705 30.19 11.76 -2.19
C PHE A 705 31.69 11.57 -2.43
N GLU A 706 32.40 11.30 -1.35
CA GLU A 706 33.82 10.97 -1.39
C GLU A 706 34.10 9.74 -0.52
N THR A 707 35.14 8.98 -0.88
CA THR A 707 35.59 7.84 -0.08
C THR A 707 36.90 8.16 0.61
N LYS A 708 36.98 7.83 1.91
CA LYS A 708 38.21 7.88 2.70
C LYS A 708 38.22 6.70 3.66
N GLU A 709 39.33 5.97 3.75
CA GLU A 709 39.48 4.82 4.66
C GLU A 709 38.32 3.79 4.53
N ASN A 710 37.92 3.48 3.29
CA ASN A 710 36.79 2.58 2.96
C ASN A 710 35.40 3.01 3.47
N LYS A 711 35.25 4.23 3.97
CA LYS A 711 33.97 4.84 4.35
C LYS A 711 33.58 5.93 3.36
N VAL A 712 32.28 6.18 3.25
CA VAL A 712 31.70 7.21 2.38
C VAL A 712 31.34 8.43 3.22
N TYR A 713 31.67 9.62 2.72
CA TYR A 713 31.41 10.89 3.37
C TYR A 713 30.67 11.82 2.43
N PHE A 714 29.89 12.74 2.99
CA PHE A 714 29.39 13.89 2.24
C PHE A 714 30.51 14.91 2.10
N ALA A 715 30.93 15.23 0.88
CA ALA A 715 32.07 16.11 0.61
C ALA A 715 31.93 17.50 1.27
N HIS A 716 30.69 17.97 1.46
CA HIS A 716 30.37 19.27 2.06
C HIS A 716 29.71 19.16 3.46
N ASN A 717 29.70 17.95 4.06
CA ASN A 717 29.14 17.70 5.39
C ASN A 717 29.77 16.46 6.08
N ASN A 718 31.11 16.47 6.23
CA ASN A 718 31.88 15.33 6.78
C ASN A 718 32.50 15.58 8.17
N ASP A 719 32.35 16.79 8.75
CA ASP A 719 32.93 17.16 10.06
C ASP A 719 34.41 16.79 10.22
N SER A 720 35.23 17.15 9.22
CA SER A 720 36.65 16.75 9.13
C SER A 720 36.85 15.23 9.14
N TYR A 721 35.96 14.51 8.47
CA TYR A 721 35.91 13.04 8.38
C TYR A 721 35.65 12.33 9.72
N LYS A 722 35.13 13.01 10.74
CA LYS A 722 34.71 12.37 12.00
C LYS A 722 33.39 11.62 11.87
N LYS A 723 32.53 12.03 10.95
CA LYS A 723 31.19 11.49 10.74
C LYS A 723 31.04 11.05 9.30
N ASP A 724 30.84 9.74 9.10
CA ASP A 724 30.52 9.21 7.78
C ASP A 724 29.08 9.58 7.37
N ALA A 725 28.76 9.37 6.10
CA ALA A 725 27.47 9.73 5.54
C ALA A 725 26.31 9.00 6.23
N GLY A 726 26.50 7.73 6.59
CA GLY A 726 25.52 6.93 7.33
C GLY A 726 25.18 7.54 8.70
N HIS A 727 26.20 7.98 9.45
CA HIS A 727 26.00 8.69 10.72
C HIS A 727 25.22 10.01 10.54
N THR A 728 25.57 10.81 9.53
CA THR A 728 24.88 12.08 9.26
C THR A 728 23.41 11.86 8.88
N ILE A 729 23.11 10.85 8.06
CA ILE A 729 21.72 10.48 7.71
C ILE A 729 20.96 10.03 8.95
N PHE A 730 21.57 9.19 9.79
CA PHE A 730 20.95 8.71 11.02
C PHE A 730 20.56 9.86 11.96
N GLU A 731 21.46 10.83 12.17
CA GLU A 731 21.17 12.00 13.01
C GLU A 731 20.09 12.89 12.39
N ALA A 732 20.11 13.12 11.08
CA ALA A 732 19.07 13.91 10.40
C ALA A 732 17.68 13.25 10.52
N LEU A 733 17.60 11.93 10.42
CA LEU A 733 16.36 11.19 10.62
C LEU A 733 15.86 11.22 12.06
N LYS A 734 16.78 11.13 13.02
CA LYS A 734 16.45 11.25 14.44
C LYS A 734 15.90 12.63 14.76
N GLN A 735 16.46 13.69 14.18
CA GLN A 735 15.93 15.06 14.31
C GLN A 735 14.57 15.20 13.63
N ALA A 736 14.41 14.67 12.41
CA ALA A 736 13.15 14.69 11.68
C ALA A 736 12.00 13.98 12.42
N ARG A 737 12.30 12.96 13.24
CA ARG A 737 11.30 12.28 14.10
C ARG A 737 10.96 13.04 15.39
N LYS A 738 11.82 13.95 15.85
CA LYS A 738 11.61 14.75 17.07
C LYS A 738 10.91 16.09 16.81
N ALA A 739 10.81 16.52 15.55
CA ALA A 739 10.26 17.82 15.16
C ALA A 739 8.74 17.81 14.95
N ASN A 740 8.11 16.63 15.01
CA ASN A 740 6.67 16.42 15.06
C ASN A 740 6.30 15.90 16.45
#